data_AF-A0A2V8HLY9-F1
#
_entry.id   AF-A0A2V8HLY9-F1
#
_cell.length_a   1.000
_cell.length_b   1.000
_cell.length_c   1.000
_cell.angle_alpha   90.00
_cell.angle_beta   90.00
_cell.angle_gamma   90.00
#
_symmetry.space_group_name_H-M   'P 1'
#
loop_
_entity.id
_entity.type
_entity.pdbx_description
1 polymer ?
#
loop_
_entity_poly.entity_id
_entity_poly.type
_entity_poly.pdbx_seq_one_letter_code
_entity_poly.pdbx_strand_id
1 'polypeptide(L)'
;MPSHRGRREAGRAAHGGGHQLRDRECDRAERRGGGAPRAGARARWRRAALLSAGTAAMGRREDAASAPQGGGRRGLSNRRGDQVLQRRPEDPARAAGRGTVWTGRSKEDKLRADTASMRWSMVKRPFLVVAILAGLCAVPLLLSACQAVQKKKVTSQADLPRFTYPIEMPASQLVQADKATFDRFAASVRADLDRVNRDYDISDKATQRELLGVGLDLQQLAGDDRGALETVTALRQLEDKPSARLVTGLLAKSEAEAAIAARDTTGAAFEQAFTKSYSTAVGALPWDVVQDSMKASWAQARLASRAALIAVARSDLDPAVAKSHSLNNAQAWQLVDMRKSFALDLPLITQRAGVLGAYVTAHNIVKPDIWAAREVTLTPRDALTPVLVGIWDQGVDVSIFGDNVFSDTHATASGTHGLAFLDDGGPSQSWLYPQALMRRMQSYTPEQLHERRELQKILGGYVHGTHVAGISARGNPAIRLVVARFNDQLPDFTFQPTPEWAHRLGAAFQQMSDYFRTRNVRVVNMSWADDPQEFELWLSRTGGPTDPAERKRRATELYAIWHDAVEAAIENAPNTLFVCAAGNSDSDASFLEDVPAGLRLPNLIAVGAVNQAGDETSFTSYGPTVVVDANGYEVESYVPGGARVKLSGTSMASPNVTNLAAKLFAIDPSLTPVQAIELIKRGATTSEDGRRHLIDPKRSVELLRSAKAAPSTR
;
A
#
# COMPACT_ATOMS: atom_id res chain seq x y z
N MET A 1 51.55 -67.03 -8.53
CA MET A 1 52.26 -65.73 -8.55
C MET A 1 51.50 -64.74 -7.67
N PRO A 2 52.17 -63.75 -7.06
CA PRO A 2 52.15 -63.61 -5.59
C PRO A 2 51.29 -62.41 -5.08
N SER A 3 50.57 -62.54 -3.94
CA SER A 3 50.95 -62.12 -2.55
C SER A 3 50.81 -60.60 -2.29
N HIS A 4 50.65 -60.06 -1.05
CA HIS A 4 50.77 -60.65 0.30
C HIS A 4 50.10 -59.74 1.38
N ARG A 5 49.60 -60.35 2.49
CA ARG A 5 49.37 -59.74 3.84
C ARG A 5 48.23 -58.70 3.96
N GLY A 6 47.60 -58.50 5.13
CA GLY A 6 47.74 -59.21 6.41
C GLY A 6 46.70 -58.77 7.48
N ARG A 7 46.41 -59.64 8.46
CA ARG A 7 45.44 -59.41 9.58
C ARG A 7 46.02 -58.57 10.73
N ARG A 8 45.13 -57.94 11.51
CA ARG A 8 44.80 -58.20 12.96
C ARG A 8 43.66 -57.24 13.36
N GLU A 9 42.63 -57.57 14.15
CA GLU A 9 42.56 -58.18 15.51
C GLU A 9 43.17 -57.27 16.61
N ALA A 10 42.58 -57.05 17.78
CA ALA A 10 41.22 -57.27 18.30
C ALA A 10 41.05 -56.49 19.63
N GLY A 11 39.83 -56.28 20.13
CA GLY A 11 39.60 -55.66 21.45
C GLY A 11 38.18 -55.84 21.99
N ARG A 12 38.01 -56.60 23.08
CA ARG A 12 36.74 -56.84 23.80
C ARG A 12 36.89 -56.54 25.30
N ALA A 13 35.93 -55.80 25.87
CA ALA A 13 35.40 -55.89 27.26
C ALA A 13 34.11 -55.03 27.29
N ALA A 14 32.94 -55.39 27.83
CA ALA A 14 32.59 -55.95 29.16
C ALA A 14 32.84 -54.93 30.29
N HIS A 15 31.92 -54.60 31.22
CA HIS A 15 30.59 -55.14 31.61
C HIS A 15 29.55 -53.99 31.76
N GLY A 16 28.25 -54.19 32.02
CA GLY A 16 27.42 -55.41 32.13
C GLY A 16 26.29 -55.27 33.17
N GLY A 17 25.20 -56.03 33.00
CA GLY A 17 24.05 -56.10 33.93
C GLY A 17 23.00 -54.97 33.76
N GLY A 18 21.69 -55.19 33.96
CA GLY A 18 20.97 -56.45 34.08
C GLY A 18 19.82 -56.44 35.09
N HIS A 19 18.57 -56.58 34.62
CA HIS A 19 17.36 -56.91 35.41
C HIS A 19 16.88 -55.82 36.41
N GLN A 20 15.59 -55.68 36.77
CA GLN A 20 14.33 -56.33 36.34
C GLN A 20 13.08 -55.56 36.85
N LEU A 21 11.88 -55.88 36.32
CA LEU A 21 10.57 -55.89 37.03
C LEU A 21 9.99 -54.50 37.45
N ARG A 22 8.69 -54.15 37.49
CA ARG A 22 7.31 -54.74 37.33
C ARG A 22 6.33 -53.54 37.09
N ASP A 23 5.02 -53.63 36.79
CA ASP A 23 4.04 -54.64 36.32
C ASP A 23 2.79 -53.86 35.83
N ARG A 24 1.78 -54.57 35.26
CA ARG A 24 0.38 -54.15 34.98
C ARG A 24 0.19 -53.32 33.70
N GLU A 25 -0.61 -53.67 32.69
CA GLU A 25 -1.89 -54.41 32.57
C GLU A 25 -3.09 -53.66 33.22
N CYS A 26 -4.25 -53.45 32.59
CA CYS A 26 -4.73 -53.77 31.23
C CYS A 26 -5.95 -52.84 30.90
N ASP A 27 -6.80 -52.96 29.86
CA ASP A 27 -7.03 -54.04 28.87
C ASP A 27 -7.66 -53.51 27.54
N ARG A 28 -8.07 -54.45 26.69
CA ARG A 28 -8.93 -54.41 25.50
C ARG A 28 -10.44 -54.50 25.87
N ALA A 29 -11.43 -54.36 24.98
CA ALA A 29 -11.59 -53.70 23.68
C ALA A 29 -13.10 -53.70 23.30
N GLU A 30 -13.43 -53.94 22.01
CA GLU A 30 -14.75 -54.01 21.36
C GLU A 30 -15.43 -52.66 21.04
N ARG A 31 -15.98 -52.34 19.84
CA ARG A 31 -16.32 -52.96 18.52
C ARG A 31 -17.81 -53.23 18.22
N ARG A 32 -18.27 -52.53 17.16
CA ARG A 32 -19.35 -52.82 16.19
C ARG A 32 -20.77 -52.30 16.48
N GLY A 33 -21.50 -52.09 15.38
CA GLY A 33 -22.76 -51.34 15.30
C GLY A 33 -22.52 -49.89 14.84
N GLY A 34 -23.08 -49.37 13.74
CA GLY A 34 -23.86 -50.03 12.67
C GLY A 34 -24.94 -49.11 12.12
N GLY A 35 -24.72 -48.52 10.94
CA GLY A 35 -25.73 -47.72 10.24
C GLY A 35 -25.19 -46.47 9.56
N ALA A 36 -25.56 -46.26 8.30
CA ALA A 36 -25.48 -44.95 7.65
C ALA A 36 -26.81 -44.20 7.81
N PRO A 37 -26.80 -42.87 7.73
CA PRO A 37 -27.66 -42.27 6.71
C PRO A 37 -26.92 -41.26 5.81
N ARG A 38 -27.44 -41.10 4.59
CA ARG A 38 -27.13 -39.98 3.69
C ARG A 38 -27.81 -38.69 4.18
N ALA A 39 -27.45 -37.57 3.55
CA ALA A 39 -28.03 -36.22 3.71
C ALA A 39 -27.69 -35.47 5.01
N GLY A 40 -26.55 -34.75 4.99
CA GLY A 40 -26.16 -33.81 6.07
C GLY A 40 -25.24 -32.64 5.65
N ALA A 41 -24.93 -32.47 4.36
CA ALA A 41 -23.79 -31.67 3.89
C ALA A 41 -24.13 -30.31 3.23
N ARG A 42 -25.36 -29.80 3.36
CA ARG A 42 -25.80 -28.53 2.70
C ARG A 42 -26.34 -27.43 3.64
N ALA A 43 -26.22 -27.61 4.96
CA ALA A 43 -26.81 -26.70 5.97
C ALA A 43 -25.79 -25.90 6.81
N ARG A 44 -24.48 -26.10 6.59
CA ARG A 44 -23.41 -25.26 7.17
C ARG A 44 -22.82 -24.35 6.07
N TRP A 45 -22.02 -23.35 6.45
CA TRP A 45 -21.38 -22.33 5.57
C TRP A 45 -22.22 -21.13 5.08
N ARG A 46 -23.50 -20.99 5.46
CA ARG A 46 -24.28 -19.77 5.14
C ARG A 46 -24.00 -18.51 5.97
N ARG A 47 -23.07 -18.56 6.95
CA ARG A 47 -22.71 -17.38 7.79
C ARG A 47 -21.40 -16.69 7.43
N ALA A 48 -20.44 -17.36 6.78
CA ALA A 48 -19.18 -16.73 6.37
C ALA A 48 -19.39 -15.65 5.30
N ALA A 49 -20.34 -15.88 4.37
CA ALA A 49 -20.68 -14.96 3.29
C ALA A 49 -21.39 -13.65 3.71
N LEU A 50 -21.60 -13.41 5.02
CA LEU A 50 -22.18 -12.15 5.52
C LEU A 50 -21.13 -11.08 5.81
N LEU A 51 -19.85 -11.42 5.88
CA LEU A 51 -18.79 -10.50 6.31
C LEU A 51 -18.12 -9.72 5.17
N SER A 52 -18.23 -10.19 3.93
CA SER A 52 -17.91 -9.40 2.72
C SER A 52 -19.08 -8.53 2.24
N ALA A 53 -20.24 -8.57 2.93
CA ALA A 53 -21.42 -7.82 2.52
C ALA A 53 -21.30 -6.30 2.74
N GLY A 54 -20.36 -5.83 3.57
CA GLY A 54 -20.17 -4.40 3.87
C GLY A 54 -19.90 -3.52 2.64
N THR A 55 -19.29 -4.07 1.59
CA THR A 55 -19.08 -3.40 0.29
C THR A 55 -20.06 -3.86 -0.80
N ALA A 56 -20.74 -4.99 -0.62
CA ALA A 56 -21.65 -5.57 -1.65
C ALA A 56 -23.14 -5.25 -1.43
N ALA A 57 -23.55 -4.76 -0.26
CA ALA A 57 -24.95 -4.59 0.13
C ALA A 57 -25.55 -3.21 -0.19
N MET A 58 -25.26 -2.62 -1.36
CA MET A 58 -25.91 -1.36 -1.79
C MET A 58 -26.23 -1.27 -3.29
N GLY A 59 -26.65 -2.39 -3.89
CA GLY A 59 -27.09 -2.46 -5.30
C GLY A 59 -28.47 -3.07 -5.55
N ARG A 60 -29.22 -3.46 -4.50
CA ARG A 60 -30.58 -4.05 -4.60
C ARG A 60 -31.43 -3.81 -3.35
N ARG A 61 -32.14 -2.68 -3.33
CA ARG A 61 -33.40 -2.37 -2.62
C ARG A 61 -33.95 -1.10 -3.28
N GLU A 62 -35.29 -0.97 -3.27
CA GLU A 62 -36.05 -0.21 -4.29
C GLU A 62 -35.91 -0.88 -5.69
N ASP A 63 -36.97 -1.13 -6.46
CA ASP A 63 -38.40 -0.83 -6.29
C ASP A 63 -39.27 -2.06 -5.96
N ALA A 64 -40.27 -1.89 -5.09
CA ALA A 64 -41.42 -2.78 -4.97
C ALA A 64 -42.62 -2.07 -4.31
N ALA A 65 -43.76 -2.01 -5.02
CA ALA A 65 -44.94 -1.18 -4.72
C ALA A 65 -44.68 0.34 -4.83
N SER A 66 -45.61 1.18 -5.29
CA SER A 66 -47.05 0.96 -5.49
C SER A 66 -47.55 1.50 -6.83
N ALA A 67 -48.56 0.84 -7.43
CA ALA A 67 -49.23 1.31 -8.64
C ALA A 67 -50.65 1.85 -8.33
N PRO A 68 -51.04 3.02 -8.87
CA PRO A 68 -52.44 3.39 -9.04
C PRO A 68 -52.97 2.96 -10.42
N GLN A 69 -54.21 2.45 -10.48
CA GLN A 69 -54.94 2.23 -11.74
C GLN A 69 -55.74 3.49 -12.11
N GLY A 70 -56.01 3.72 -13.41
CA GLY A 70 -57.22 4.47 -13.81
C GLY A 70 -57.11 5.39 -15.04
N GLY A 71 -57.45 4.87 -16.23
CA GLY A 71 -57.85 5.67 -17.40
C GLY A 71 -56.74 6.36 -18.21
N GLY A 72 -56.94 6.68 -19.50
CA GLY A 72 -58.06 6.24 -20.35
C GLY A 72 -58.16 6.88 -21.75
N ARG A 73 -57.95 6.07 -22.80
CA ARG A 73 -58.45 6.18 -24.20
C ARG A 73 -58.18 7.46 -25.06
N ARG A 74 -57.90 7.19 -26.35
CA ARG A 74 -57.77 8.12 -27.51
C ARG A 74 -56.46 8.94 -27.52
N GLY A 75 -55.86 9.27 -28.66
CA GLY A 75 -56.15 8.87 -30.05
C GLY A 75 -55.45 9.77 -31.09
N LEU A 76 -55.52 9.41 -32.38
CA LEU A 76 -54.95 10.15 -33.55
C LEU A 76 -53.41 10.14 -33.65
N SER A 77 -52.80 10.58 -34.77
CA SER A 77 -52.66 9.85 -36.06
C SER A 77 -51.92 10.70 -37.12
N ASN A 78 -51.05 10.10 -37.94
CA ASN A 78 -50.44 10.70 -39.16
C ASN A 78 -49.50 11.92 -38.90
N ARG A 79 -48.59 12.34 -39.82
CA ARG A 79 -48.19 11.88 -41.16
C ARG A 79 -46.71 12.21 -41.50
N ARG A 80 -46.24 11.67 -42.63
CA ARG A 80 -44.89 11.80 -43.24
C ARG A 80 -44.61 13.17 -43.94
N GLY A 81 -43.33 13.44 -44.23
CA GLY A 81 -42.79 14.43 -45.20
C GLY A 81 -41.53 15.11 -44.61
N ASP A 82 -40.30 14.96 -45.13
CA ASP A 82 -39.71 15.30 -46.45
C ASP A 82 -39.71 16.84 -46.72
N GLN A 83 -38.62 17.50 -47.17
CA GLN A 83 -37.38 17.00 -47.81
C GLN A 83 -36.16 17.97 -47.70
N VAL A 84 -34.94 17.41 -47.68
CA VAL A 84 -33.67 17.83 -48.35
C VAL A 84 -33.29 19.32 -48.56
N LEU A 85 -32.07 19.70 -48.14
CA LEU A 85 -31.05 20.33 -49.02
C LEU A 85 -29.61 20.22 -48.46
N GLN A 86 -28.62 20.21 -49.36
CA GLN A 86 -27.18 20.05 -49.11
C GLN A 86 -26.41 21.37 -49.34
N ARG A 87 -25.19 21.53 -48.78
CA ARG A 87 -23.94 21.72 -49.57
C ARG A 87 -22.66 21.97 -48.73
N ARG A 88 -21.54 21.55 -49.34
CA ARG A 88 -20.10 21.88 -49.16
C ARG A 88 -19.43 21.49 -50.50
N PRO A 89 -18.16 21.85 -50.79
CA PRO A 89 -17.29 22.89 -50.21
C PRO A 89 -16.90 23.94 -51.29
N GLU A 90 -15.91 24.80 -51.04
CA GLU A 90 -14.69 24.97 -51.87
C GLU A 90 -13.73 26.06 -51.32
N ASP A 91 -12.48 26.04 -51.79
CA ASP A 91 -11.35 26.96 -51.53
C ASP A 91 -10.42 26.85 -52.76
N PRO A 92 -9.88 27.96 -53.32
CA PRO A 92 -8.42 28.12 -53.21
C PRO A 92 -7.84 29.56 -53.26
N ALA A 93 -6.88 29.80 -52.37
CA ALA A 93 -5.50 30.28 -52.64
C ALA A 93 -5.13 31.77 -52.90
N ARG A 94 -3.99 32.14 -52.26
CA ARG A 94 -2.76 32.84 -52.73
C ARG A 94 -2.31 34.14 -52.02
N ALA A 95 -1.01 34.09 -51.66
CA ALA A 95 -0.02 35.16 -51.42
C ALA A 95 0.05 35.82 -50.01
N ALA A 96 1.22 36.25 -49.51
CA ALA A 96 2.62 35.80 -49.72
C ALA A 96 3.56 36.48 -48.68
N GLY A 97 4.45 35.75 -48.00
CA GLY A 97 5.41 36.40 -47.07
C GLY A 97 6.38 35.46 -46.33
N ARG A 98 7.67 35.54 -46.71
CA ARG A 98 8.88 34.98 -46.06
C ARG A 98 8.85 35.16 -44.51
N GLY A 99 9.32 34.23 -43.67
CA GLY A 99 10.70 33.70 -43.58
C GLY A 99 11.50 34.54 -42.58
N THR A 100 12.31 34.02 -41.64
CA THR A 100 13.11 32.77 -41.64
C THR A 100 13.37 32.25 -40.21
N VAL A 101 13.89 31.02 -40.09
CA VAL A 101 14.30 30.32 -38.84
C VAL A 101 15.41 31.06 -38.07
N TRP A 102 15.48 30.86 -36.75
CA TRP A 102 16.65 31.18 -35.90
C TRP A 102 17.14 29.94 -35.13
N THR A 103 18.46 29.74 -35.06
CA THR A 103 19.09 28.55 -34.43
C THR A 103 20.26 28.91 -33.51
N GLY A 104 20.11 28.61 -32.22
CA GLY A 104 21.14 28.04 -31.32
C GLY A 104 22.50 28.73 -31.09
N ARG A 105 22.77 28.97 -29.79
CA ARG A 105 24.12 29.09 -29.14
C ARG A 105 24.93 30.37 -29.49
N SER A 106 25.86 30.86 -28.66
CA SER A 106 26.28 30.49 -27.29
C SER A 106 26.78 31.74 -26.52
N LYS A 107 27.25 31.55 -25.28
CA LYS A 107 27.91 32.57 -24.45
C LYS A 107 29.23 33.11 -25.05
N GLU A 108 29.71 34.17 -24.40
CA GLU A 108 31.12 34.61 -24.31
C GLU A 108 31.77 35.20 -25.56
N ASP A 109 31.77 36.54 -25.65
CA ASP A 109 32.94 37.23 -26.21
C ASP A 109 33.14 38.71 -25.75
N LYS A 110 34.43 39.07 -25.63
CA LYS A 110 35.12 40.38 -25.66
C LYS A 110 34.70 41.60 -24.79
N LEU A 111 35.60 41.81 -23.81
CA LEU A 111 35.98 42.98 -23.02
C LEU A 111 36.28 44.33 -23.76
N ARG A 112 36.03 45.43 -23.02
CA ARG A 112 36.86 46.66 -22.82
C ARG A 112 36.98 47.77 -23.89
N ALA A 113 37.36 48.95 -23.34
CA ALA A 113 37.96 50.17 -23.92
C ALA A 113 37.01 51.21 -24.57
N ASP A 114 37.19 52.53 -24.39
CA ASP A 114 37.79 53.30 -23.26
C ASP A 114 37.47 54.83 -23.36
N THR A 115 37.84 55.63 -22.34
CA THR A 115 37.87 57.12 -22.28
C THR A 115 36.54 57.93 -22.33
N ALA A 116 36.52 59.26 -22.11
CA ALA A 116 36.85 60.04 -20.89
C ALA A 116 36.55 61.57 -21.05
N SER A 117 35.83 62.20 -20.11
CA SER A 117 35.84 63.66 -19.75
C SER A 117 34.89 63.90 -18.55
N MET A 118 35.11 64.73 -17.50
CA MET A 118 35.88 65.98 -17.24
C MET A 118 35.04 67.26 -17.52
N ARG A 119 34.77 68.23 -16.60
CA ARG A 119 35.22 68.53 -15.20
C ARG A 119 34.32 69.57 -14.46
N TRP A 120 34.78 70.05 -13.28
CA TRP A 120 34.34 71.23 -12.48
C TRP A 120 33.06 71.08 -11.62
N SER A 121 32.89 71.71 -10.43
CA SER A 121 33.78 72.43 -9.48
C SER A 121 33.06 72.53 -8.09
N MET A 122 33.56 73.11 -6.96
CA MET A 122 34.75 73.91 -6.67
C MET A 122 35.35 73.64 -5.25
N VAL A 123 35.54 74.65 -4.36
CA VAL A 123 36.38 74.60 -3.14
C VAL A 123 35.87 75.54 -2.01
N LYS A 124 35.99 75.12 -0.72
CA LYS A 124 36.41 75.87 0.52
C LYS A 124 35.92 75.13 1.79
N ARG A 125 36.75 74.52 2.65
CA ARG A 125 37.80 74.97 3.63
C ARG A 125 37.29 74.84 5.10
N PRO A 126 38.17 74.69 6.12
CA PRO A 126 37.93 73.69 7.18
C PRO A 126 37.86 74.23 8.63
N PHE A 127 37.36 73.40 9.55
CA PHE A 127 37.71 73.39 10.98
C PHE A 127 37.36 72.04 11.66
N LEU A 128 37.79 71.87 12.92
CA LEU A 128 37.40 70.81 13.88
C LEU A 128 37.96 69.37 13.70
N VAL A 129 39.29 69.25 13.61
CA VAL A 129 39.96 68.12 14.27
C VAL A 129 40.12 68.48 15.75
N VAL A 130 39.60 67.62 16.65
CA VAL A 130 39.92 67.46 18.10
C VAL A 130 38.87 66.57 18.80
N ALA A 131 37.65 66.43 18.25
CA ALA A 131 36.58 65.60 18.84
C ALA A 131 36.74 64.06 18.64
N ILE A 132 37.86 63.58 18.09
CA ILE A 132 38.13 62.16 17.84
C ILE A 132 39.25 61.68 18.77
N LEU A 133 38.92 61.49 20.05
CA LEU A 133 39.71 60.70 21.02
C LEU A 133 38.95 60.38 22.32
N ALA A 134 37.87 61.09 22.64
CA ALA A 134 37.01 60.81 23.80
C ALA A 134 35.82 59.87 23.50
N GLY A 135 35.62 59.44 22.25
CA GLY A 135 34.53 58.57 21.81
C GLY A 135 34.84 57.07 21.76
N LEU A 136 36.06 56.65 22.13
CA LEU A 136 36.57 55.28 21.90
C LEU A 136 36.48 54.32 23.10
N CYS A 137 36.00 54.79 24.26
CA CYS A 137 35.91 53.98 25.49
C CYS A 137 34.47 53.69 25.95
N ALA A 138 33.46 54.01 25.14
CA ALA A 138 32.04 53.95 25.53
C ALA A 138 31.13 53.08 24.63
N VAL A 139 31.70 52.28 23.71
CA VAL A 139 30.95 51.28 22.91
C VAL A 139 31.58 49.87 22.91
N PRO A 140 31.78 49.22 24.09
CA PRO A 140 31.98 47.76 24.16
C PRO A 140 30.84 47.05 24.93
N LEU A 141 29.61 47.56 24.89
CA LEU A 141 28.46 47.00 25.61
C LEU A 141 27.13 47.28 24.87
N LEU A 142 26.92 46.60 23.74
CA LEU A 142 25.60 46.38 23.09
C LEU A 142 25.67 45.49 21.84
N LEU A 143 26.85 45.20 21.29
CA LEU A 143 27.06 44.12 20.32
C LEU A 143 27.05 42.74 21.00
N SER A 144 25.97 42.42 21.72
CA SER A 144 25.62 41.04 22.06
C SER A 144 25.34 40.31 20.75
N ALA A 145 26.09 39.25 20.47
CA ALA A 145 26.08 38.62 19.16
C ALA A 145 24.72 37.97 18.86
N CYS A 146 24.02 38.48 17.84
CA CYS A 146 23.11 37.67 17.05
C CYS A 146 23.91 36.68 16.20
N GLN A 147 24.54 35.70 16.85
CA GLN A 147 24.75 34.41 16.21
C GLN A 147 23.35 33.85 15.95
N ALA A 148 22.92 33.85 14.69
CA ALA A 148 21.74 33.11 14.30
C ALA A 148 21.98 31.65 14.69
N VAL A 149 21.22 31.14 15.67
CA VAL A 149 21.37 29.76 16.17
C VAL A 149 21.19 28.84 14.97
N GLN A 150 22.25 28.12 14.62
CA GLN A 150 22.24 27.25 13.45
C GLN A 150 21.25 26.11 13.71
N LYS A 151 20.07 26.21 13.10
CA LYS A 151 18.99 25.23 13.21
C LYS A 151 19.53 23.82 12.99
N LYS A 152 19.12 22.89 13.86
CA LYS A 152 19.52 21.48 13.75
C LYS A 152 18.85 20.86 12.52
N LYS A 153 19.64 20.31 11.60
CA LYS A 153 19.08 19.69 10.39
C LYS A 153 18.29 18.43 10.72
N VAL A 154 17.15 18.28 10.07
CA VAL A 154 16.26 17.12 10.11
C VAL A 154 16.06 16.65 8.67
N THR A 155 16.46 15.40 8.42
CA THR A 155 16.41 14.75 7.10
C THR A 155 15.39 13.62 7.04
N SER A 156 14.81 13.26 8.19
CA SER A 156 13.79 12.23 8.39
C SER A 156 13.12 12.43 9.74
N GLN A 157 11.92 11.86 9.93
CA GLN A 157 11.16 11.93 11.18
C GLN A 157 11.97 11.45 12.40
N ALA A 158 12.87 10.46 12.22
CA ALA A 158 13.76 9.94 13.26
C ALA A 158 14.75 10.98 13.80
N ASP A 159 15.08 12.04 13.05
CA ASP A 159 16.00 13.10 13.48
C ASP A 159 15.31 14.15 14.38
N LEU A 160 13.99 14.06 14.58
CA LEU A 160 13.21 14.98 15.40
C LEU A 160 13.49 14.80 16.91
N PRO A 161 13.38 15.89 17.71
CA PRO A 161 13.39 15.79 19.15
C PRO A 161 12.20 14.95 19.63
N ARG A 162 12.44 14.15 20.66
CA ARG A 162 11.40 13.35 21.30
C ARG A 162 10.83 14.02 22.53
N PHE A 163 9.52 13.90 22.63
CA PHE A 163 8.70 14.39 23.71
C PHE A 163 7.91 13.23 24.29
N THR A 164 7.64 13.33 25.59
CA THR A 164 6.84 12.36 26.33
C THR A 164 5.72 13.15 26.99
N TYR A 165 4.48 12.74 26.72
CA TYR A 165 3.28 13.44 27.19
C TYR A 165 2.60 12.59 28.28
N PRO A 166 2.78 12.90 29.57
CA PRO A 166 2.16 12.15 30.67
C PRO A 166 0.64 12.31 30.63
N ILE A 167 -0.10 11.20 30.74
CA ILE A 167 -1.56 11.23 30.84
C ILE A 167 -2.08 10.27 31.92
N GLU A 168 -2.97 10.78 32.77
CA GLU A 168 -3.43 10.12 33.99
C GLU A 168 -4.58 9.13 33.76
N MET A 169 -5.15 9.13 32.55
CA MET A 169 -6.27 8.28 32.14
C MET A 169 -5.97 7.65 30.76
N PRO A 170 -6.62 6.52 30.40
CA PRO A 170 -6.50 5.92 29.08
C PRO A 170 -6.77 6.94 27.96
N ALA A 171 -6.05 6.84 26.84
CA ALA A 171 -6.21 7.71 25.68
C ALA A 171 -7.66 7.64 25.12
N SER A 172 -8.30 6.47 25.21
CA SER A 172 -9.71 6.28 24.84
C SER A 172 -10.71 6.98 25.77
N GLN A 173 -10.28 7.39 26.97
CA GLN A 173 -11.05 8.28 27.84
C GLN A 173 -10.68 9.75 27.56
N LEU A 174 -9.39 10.07 27.42
CA LEU A 174 -8.93 11.44 27.17
C LEU A 174 -9.50 12.02 25.87
N VAL A 175 -9.58 11.26 24.79
CA VAL A 175 -10.23 11.70 23.52
C VAL A 175 -11.70 12.05 23.69
N GLN A 176 -12.37 11.50 24.70
CA GLN A 176 -13.78 11.76 25.03
C GLN A 176 -13.97 12.82 26.13
N ALA A 177 -12.89 13.33 26.73
CA ALA A 177 -12.95 14.26 27.85
C ALA A 177 -13.57 15.62 27.48
N ASP A 178 -13.88 16.44 28.49
CA ASP A 178 -14.29 17.83 28.29
C ASP A 178 -13.23 18.65 27.54
N LYS A 179 -13.62 19.80 26.97
CA LYS A 179 -12.70 20.61 26.16
C LYS A 179 -11.50 21.10 26.98
N ALA A 180 -11.71 21.60 28.20
CA ALA A 180 -10.63 22.14 29.02
C ALA A 180 -9.62 21.07 29.45
N THR A 181 -10.04 19.82 29.62
CA THR A 181 -9.13 18.69 29.90
C THR A 181 -8.31 18.27 28.69
N PHE A 182 -8.91 18.20 27.50
CA PHE A 182 -8.10 17.93 26.29
C PHE A 182 -7.20 19.11 25.91
N ASP A 183 -7.66 20.35 26.07
CA ASP A 183 -6.90 21.56 25.70
C ASP A 183 -5.58 21.66 26.48
N ARG A 184 -5.53 21.16 27.73
CA ARG A 184 -4.27 21.06 28.50
C ARG A 184 -3.24 20.14 27.83
N PHE A 185 -3.67 18.98 27.32
CA PHE A 185 -2.83 18.04 26.57
C PHE A 185 -2.41 18.63 25.21
N ALA A 186 -3.36 19.20 24.46
CA ALA A 186 -3.09 19.83 23.17
C ALA A 186 -2.12 21.02 23.28
N ALA A 187 -2.14 21.78 24.38
CA ALA A 187 -1.21 22.86 24.63
C ALA A 187 0.25 22.36 24.80
N SER A 188 0.47 21.20 25.43
CA SER A 188 1.79 20.58 25.50
C SER A 188 2.30 20.15 24.11
N VAL A 189 1.46 19.47 23.33
CA VAL A 189 1.81 19.05 21.96
C VAL A 189 2.12 20.26 21.08
N ARG A 190 1.37 21.36 21.20
CA ARG A 190 1.64 22.60 20.47
C ARG A 190 2.97 23.24 20.86
N ALA A 191 3.24 23.38 22.17
CA ALA A 191 4.48 24.02 22.64
C ALA A 191 5.75 23.29 22.15
N ASP A 192 5.67 21.97 21.99
CA ASP A 192 6.75 21.15 21.44
C ASP A 192 6.80 21.13 19.91
N LEU A 193 5.66 21.25 19.21
CA LEU A 193 5.62 21.51 17.76
C LEU A 193 6.23 22.89 17.41
N ASP A 194 5.90 23.93 18.18
CA ASP A 194 6.47 25.27 18.05
C ASP A 194 7.98 25.27 18.32
N ARG A 195 8.44 24.44 19.27
CA ARG A 195 9.87 24.19 19.54
C ARG A 195 10.57 23.54 18.35
N VAL A 196 9.96 22.52 17.73
CA VAL A 196 10.47 21.86 16.51
C VAL A 196 10.62 22.90 15.39
N ASN A 197 9.53 23.59 15.05
CA ASN A 197 9.49 24.55 13.94
C ASN A 197 10.47 25.73 14.12
N ARG A 198 10.73 26.15 15.37
CA ARG A 198 11.72 27.19 15.69
C ARG A 198 13.16 26.66 15.62
N ASP A 199 13.48 25.56 16.30
CA ASP A 199 14.86 25.17 16.60
C ASP A 199 15.51 24.25 15.54
N TYR A 200 14.71 23.68 14.62
CA TYR A 200 15.15 22.69 13.63
C TYR A 200 14.95 23.16 12.18
N ASP A 201 15.77 22.64 11.26
CA ASP A 201 15.78 22.88 9.81
C ASP A 201 15.38 21.59 9.10
N ILE A 202 14.09 21.46 8.80
CA ILE A 202 13.50 20.22 8.28
C ILE A 202 13.52 20.28 6.77
N SER A 203 14.37 19.47 6.13
CA SER A 203 14.55 19.44 4.68
C SER A 203 13.64 18.42 3.97
N ASP A 204 13.14 17.42 4.69
CA ASP A 204 12.28 16.37 4.16
C ASP A 204 10.79 16.80 4.09
N LYS A 205 10.19 16.63 2.91
CA LYS A 205 8.77 16.91 2.65
C LYS A 205 7.80 16.00 3.41
N ALA A 206 8.16 14.75 3.71
CA ALA A 206 7.27 13.85 4.44
C ALA A 206 7.14 14.32 5.91
N THR A 207 8.27 14.55 6.56
CA THR A 207 8.35 15.12 7.92
C THR A 207 7.71 16.51 7.99
N GLN A 208 7.90 17.38 6.98
CA GLN A 208 7.19 18.67 6.93
C GLN A 208 5.67 18.50 6.82
N ARG A 209 5.16 17.59 5.96
CA ARG A 209 3.72 17.35 5.82
C ARG A 209 3.09 16.82 7.10
N GLU A 210 3.77 15.91 7.81
CA GLU A 210 3.29 15.39 9.10
C GLU A 210 3.17 16.52 10.13
N LEU A 211 4.24 17.30 10.34
CA LEU A 211 4.27 18.37 11.34
C LEU A 211 3.25 19.49 11.04
N LEU A 212 3.03 19.80 9.76
CA LEU A 212 1.97 20.72 9.34
C LEU A 212 0.57 20.11 9.53
N GLY A 213 0.39 18.79 9.36
CA GLY A 213 -0.86 18.10 9.66
C GLY A 213 -1.24 18.19 11.15
N VAL A 214 -0.29 17.90 12.04
CA VAL A 214 -0.49 18.06 13.49
C VAL A 214 -0.74 19.53 13.85
N GLY A 215 -0.07 20.47 13.19
CA GLY A 215 -0.33 21.90 13.33
C GLY A 215 -1.76 22.27 12.95
N LEU A 216 -2.26 21.75 11.83
CA LEU A 216 -3.62 21.97 11.33
C LEU A 216 -4.68 21.47 12.31
N ASP A 217 -4.55 20.23 12.80
CA ASP A 217 -5.50 19.67 13.77
C ASP A 217 -5.51 20.46 15.08
N LEU A 218 -4.33 20.87 15.55
CA LEU A 218 -4.21 21.77 16.71
C LEU A 218 -4.87 23.13 16.46
N GLN A 219 -4.70 23.73 15.28
CA GLN A 219 -5.31 25.00 14.91
C GLN A 219 -6.84 24.89 14.92
N GLN A 220 -7.40 23.88 14.26
CA GLN A 220 -8.85 23.64 14.23
C GLN A 220 -9.42 23.37 15.65
N LEU A 221 -8.74 22.60 16.49
CA LEU A 221 -9.16 22.37 17.89
C LEU A 221 -9.11 23.62 18.78
N ALA A 222 -8.41 24.68 18.37
CA ALA A 222 -8.39 25.97 19.04
C ALA A 222 -9.24 27.06 18.37
N GLY A 223 -9.85 26.79 17.21
CA GLY A 223 -10.57 27.79 16.42
C GLY A 223 -9.67 28.81 15.70
N ASP A 224 -8.41 28.44 15.42
CA ASP A 224 -7.54 29.22 14.51
C ASP A 224 -7.83 28.85 13.05
N ASP A 225 -9.04 29.19 12.58
CA ASP A 225 -9.49 28.87 11.23
C ASP A 225 -8.65 29.57 10.14
N ARG A 226 -8.02 30.70 10.47
CA ARG A 226 -7.16 31.42 9.52
C ARG A 226 -5.82 30.74 9.38
N GLY A 227 -5.16 30.41 10.50
CA GLY A 227 -3.93 29.63 10.47
C GLY A 227 -4.15 28.26 9.82
N ALA A 228 -5.30 27.61 10.07
CA ALA A 228 -5.67 26.36 9.40
C ALA A 228 -5.69 26.49 7.85
N LEU A 229 -6.25 27.57 7.31
CA LEU A 229 -6.27 27.82 5.86
C LEU A 229 -4.88 28.08 5.27
N GLU A 230 -4.01 28.76 6.01
CA GLU A 230 -2.61 28.97 5.64
C GLU A 230 -1.83 27.64 5.66
N THR A 231 -2.02 26.82 6.70
CA THR A 231 -1.41 25.48 6.84
C THR A 231 -1.87 24.51 5.75
N VAL A 232 -3.16 24.48 5.38
CA VAL A 232 -3.65 23.69 4.23
C VAL A 232 -3.00 24.16 2.92
N THR A 233 -2.75 25.46 2.78
CA THR A 233 -2.07 26.00 1.59
C THR A 233 -0.61 25.57 1.53
N ALA A 234 0.10 25.56 2.67
CA ALA A 234 1.46 25.03 2.77
C ALA A 234 1.53 23.52 2.49
N LEU A 235 0.66 22.71 3.10
CA LEU A 235 0.55 21.27 2.87
C LEU A 235 0.45 20.93 1.38
N ARG A 236 -0.46 21.61 0.65
CA ARG A 236 -0.66 21.41 -0.80
C ARG A 236 0.57 21.76 -1.65
N GLN A 237 1.44 22.66 -1.20
CA GLN A 237 2.68 22.99 -1.91
C GLN A 237 3.75 21.91 -1.78
N LEU A 238 3.68 21.07 -0.74
CA LEU A 238 4.59 19.94 -0.54
C LEU A 238 4.20 18.71 -1.35
N GLU A 239 2.92 18.56 -1.70
CA GLU A 239 2.46 17.45 -2.55
C GLU A 239 3.05 17.54 -3.96
N ASP A 240 3.62 16.44 -4.45
CA ASP A 240 4.14 16.33 -5.82
C ASP A 240 3.05 15.88 -6.82
N LYS A 241 2.15 14.99 -6.41
CA LYS A 241 1.08 14.43 -7.27
C LYS A 241 -0.10 15.40 -7.45
N PRO A 242 -0.69 15.52 -8.66
CA PRO A 242 -1.85 16.38 -8.91
C PRO A 242 -3.08 16.03 -8.06
N SER A 243 -3.36 14.74 -7.88
CA SER A 243 -4.47 14.24 -7.06
C SER A 243 -4.33 14.65 -5.60
N ALA A 244 -3.21 14.34 -4.96
CA ALA A 244 -2.87 14.75 -3.60
C ALA A 244 -3.00 16.27 -3.41
N ARG A 245 -2.37 17.06 -4.30
CA ARG A 245 -2.43 18.54 -4.28
C ARG A 245 -3.85 19.13 -4.33
N LEU A 246 -4.79 18.41 -4.95
CA LEU A 246 -6.20 18.79 -5.02
C LEU A 246 -6.99 18.41 -3.75
N VAL A 247 -6.72 17.25 -3.16
CA VAL A 247 -7.53 16.67 -2.06
C VAL A 247 -6.97 16.90 -0.65
N THR A 248 -5.65 17.12 -0.49
CA THR A 248 -5.01 17.35 0.81
C THR A 248 -5.62 18.56 1.52
N GLY A 249 -6.02 18.38 2.78
CA GLY A 249 -6.68 19.42 3.58
C GLY A 249 -8.04 19.92 3.04
N LEU A 250 -8.66 19.25 2.05
CA LEU A 250 -9.95 19.68 1.45
C LEU A 250 -11.06 19.79 2.50
N LEU A 251 -11.10 18.84 3.44
CA LEU A 251 -12.06 18.81 4.54
C LEU A 251 -11.79 19.94 5.54
N ALA A 252 -10.57 19.98 6.10
CA ALA A 252 -10.12 21.00 7.04
C ALA A 252 -10.31 22.44 6.53
N LYS A 253 -10.01 22.69 5.25
CA LYS A 253 -10.30 23.96 4.57
C LYS A 253 -11.79 24.30 4.62
N SER A 254 -12.66 23.33 4.32
CA SER A 254 -14.11 23.56 4.24
C SER A 254 -14.75 23.72 5.61
N GLU A 255 -14.18 23.08 6.64
CA GLU A 255 -14.52 23.29 8.06
C GLU A 255 -14.11 24.71 8.50
N ALA A 256 -12.88 25.15 8.21
CA ALA A 256 -12.40 26.48 8.55
C ALA A 256 -13.15 27.61 7.83
N GLU A 257 -13.44 27.46 6.53
CA GLU A 257 -14.30 28.40 5.78
C GLU A 257 -15.72 28.49 6.39
N ALA A 258 -16.26 27.35 6.85
CA ALA A 258 -17.57 27.30 7.49
C ALA A 258 -17.58 27.94 8.87
N ALA A 259 -16.54 27.71 9.68
CA ALA A 259 -16.39 28.29 11.01
C ALA A 259 -16.24 29.83 10.94
N ILE A 260 -15.44 30.34 10.00
CA ILE A 260 -15.32 31.78 9.72
C ILE A 260 -16.67 32.38 9.29
N ALA A 261 -17.45 31.66 8.46
CA ALA A 261 -18.74 32.12 7.96
C ALA A 261 -19.86 32.12 9.02
N ALA A 262 -19.91 31.08 9.86
CA ALA A 262 -20.91 30.93 10.92
C ALA A 262 -20.55 31.63 12.24
N ARG A 263 -19.25 31.88 12.47
CA ARG A 263 -18.65 32.30 13.76
C ARG A 263 -18.84 31.30 14.90
N ASP A 264 -19.06 30.05 14.54
CA ASP A 264 -19.28 28.90 15.43
C ASP A 264 -18.79 27.64 14.69
N THR A 265 -18.33 26.62 15.43
CA THR A 265 -17.98 25.30 14.90
C THR A 265 -19.08 24.25 15.14
N THR A 266 -20.27 24.70 15.53
CA THR A 266 -21.41 23.83 15.88
C THR A 266 -22.75 24.35 15.37
N GLY A 267 -23.72 23.45 15.26
CA GLY A 267 -25.11 23.75 14.96
C GLY A 267 -25.42 24.10 13.50
N ALA A 268 -26.71 24.31 13.22
CA ALA A 268 -27.25 24.35 11.86
C ALA A 268 -26.63 25.43 10.94
N ALA A 269 -26.17 26.57 11.49
CA ALA A 269 -25.52 27.61 10.70
C ALA A 269 -24.14 27.15 10.18
N PHE A 270 -23.35 26.52 11.05
CA PHE A 270 -22.07 25.91 10.69
C PHE A 270 -22.25 24.72 9.75
N GLU A 271 -23.20 23.83 10.02
CA GLU A 271 -23.51 22.69 9.14
C GLU A 271 -23.91 23.11 7.72
N GLN A 272 -24.71 24.17 7.58
CA GLN A 272 -25.09 24.73 6.29
C GLN A 272 -23.90 25.40 5.58
N ALA A 273 -23.08 26.17 6.31
CA ALA A 273 -21.87 26.79 5.76
C ALA A 273 -20.85 25.73 5.29
N PHE A 274 -20.68 24.66 6.07
CA PHE A 274 -19.85 23.50 5.72
C PHE A 274 -20.37 22.79 4.49
N THR A 275 -21.66 22.43 4.46
CA THR A 275 -22.27 21.75 3.31
C THR A 275 -22.09 22.57 2.04
N LYS A 276 -22.22 23.90 2.12
CA LYS A 276 -21.98 24.82 1.01
C LYS A 276 -20.50 24.87 0.58
N SER A 277 -19.56 25.09 1.50
CA SER A 277 -18.13 25.14 1.17
C SER A 277 -17.64 23.80 0.63
N TYR A 278 -17.89 22.71 1.34
CA TYR A 278 -17.45 21.37 0.95
C TYR A 278 -18.07 20.91 -0.38
N SER A 279 -19.36 21.18 -0.63
CA SER A 279 -19.97 20.88 -1.94
C SER A 279 -19.38 21.73 -3.07
N THR A 280 -19.01 22.98 -2.82
CA THR A 280 -18.35 23.84 -3.80
C THR A 280 -16.92 23.35 -4.08
N ALA A 281 -16.19 22.98 -3.04
CA ALA A 281 -14.80 22.52 -3.13
C ALA A 281 -14.68 21.14 -3.78
N VAL A 282 -15.57 20.20 -3.45
CA VAL A 282 -15.66 18.86 -4.08
C VAL A 282 -16.16 18.97 -5.53
N GLY A 283 -17.22 19.75 -5.78
CA GLY A 283 -17.79 19.92 -7.12
C GLY A 283 -16.86 20.60 -8.14
N ALA A 284 -15.80 21.27 -7.67
CA ALA A 284 -14.77 21.87 -8.52
C ALA A 284 -13.61 20.91 -8.88
N LEU A 285 -13.62 19.66 -8.38
CA LEU A 285 -12.51 18.73 -8.61
C LEU A 285 -12.63 18.01 -9.98
N PRO A 286 -11.51 17.85 -10.72
CA PRO A 286 -11.45 17.03 -11.93
C PRO A 286 -11.55 15.54 -11.57
N TRP A 287 -12.70 14.93 -11.88
CA TRP A 287 -13.04 13.55 -11.50
C TRP A 287 -12.01 12.51 -11.95
N ASP A 288 -11.50 12.66 -13.17
CA ASP A 288 -10.48 11.81 -13.78
C ASP A 288 -9.17 11.76 -12.96
N VAL A 289 -8.89 12.81 -12.18
CA VAL A 289 -7.72 12.91 -11.30
C VAL A 289 -8.03 12.48 -9.85
N VAL A 290 -9.26 12.66 -9.37
CA VAL A 290 -9.61 12.45 -7.94
C VAL A 290 -10.54 11.26 -7.65
N GLN A 291 -10.99 10.51 -8.67
CA GLN A 291 -12.09 9.54 -8.53
C GLN A 291 -11.92 8.57 -7.36
N ASP A 292 -10.72 8.01 -7.17
CA ASP A 292 -10.48 6.96 -6.18
C ASP A 292 -10.33 7.56 -4.77
N SER A 293 -9.67 8.71 -4.64
CA SER A 293 -9.62 9.48 -3.38
C SER A 293 -11.02 9.89 -2.90
N MET A 294 -11.92 10.23 -3.83
CA MET A 294 -13.30 10.59 -3.51
C MET A 294 -14.18 9.36 -3.21
N LYS A 295 -14.04 8.25 -3.94
CA LYS A 295 -14.68 6.96 -3.61
C LYS A 295 -14.25 6.44 -2.24
N ALA A 296 -12.93 6.48 -1.95
CA ALA A 296 -12.38 6.09 -0.66
C ALA A 296 -12.87 7.00 0.48
N SER A 297 -12.85 8.32 0.27
CA SER A 297 -13.41 9.29 1.22
C SER A 297 -14.90 9.04 1.49
N TRP A 298 -15.68 8.67 0.47
CA TRP A 298 -17.11 8.36 0.62
C TRP A 298 -17.34 7.07 1.41
N ALA A 299 -16.57 6.02 1.13
CA ALA A 299 -16.62 4.77 1.87
C ALA A 299 -16.22 4.97 3.34
N GLN A 300 -15.14 5.71 3.60
CA GLN A 300 -14.69 6.08 4.96
C GLN A 300 -15.77 6.89 5.70
N ALA A 301 -16.34 7.93 5.07
CA ALA A 301 -17.37 8.76 5.69
C ALA A 301 -18.64 7.95 6.08
N ARG A 302 -18.95 6.90 5.34
CA ARG A 302 -20.07 5.98 5.63
C ARG A 302 -19.77 4.94 6.73
N LEU A 303 -18.51 4.76 7.12
CA LEU A 303 -18.06 3.80 8.14
C LEU A 303 -17.60 4.48 9.44
N ALA A 304 -17.32 5.78 9.40
CA ALA A 304 -16.89 6.56 10.56
C ALA A 304 -17.97 6.62 11.65
N SER A 305 -17.59 6.33 12.90
CA SER A 305 -18.48 6.43 14.06
C SER A 305 -17.69 6.67 15.34
N ARG A 306 -18.37 7.18 16.39
CA ARG A 306 -17.75 7.35 17.72
C ARG A 306 -17.21 6.03 18.27
N ALA A 307 -17.96 4.94 18.10
CA ALA A 307 -17.55 3.61 18.56
C ALA A 307 -16.27 3.13 17.83
N ALA A 308 -16.20 3.31 16.52
CA ALA A 308 -15.01 2.98 15.73
C ALA A 308 -13.78 3.78 16.18
N LEU A 309 -13.90 5.12 16.37
CA LEU A 309 -12.78 5.93 16.87
C LEU A 309 -12.34 5.50 18.28
N ILE A 310 -13.28 5.26 19.20
CA ILE A 310 -12.95 4.82 20.57
C ILE A 310 -12.25 3.45 20.56
N ALA A 311 -12.62 2.55 19.64
CA ALA A 311 -11.93 1.27 19.45
C ALA A 311 -10.48 1.43 18.96
N VAL A 312 -10.18 2.46 18.15
CA VAL A 312 -8.79 2.81 17.77
C VAL A 312 -7.94 3.12 19.00
N ALA A 313 -8.37 4.05 19.85
CA ALA A 313 -7.59 4.45 21.02
C ALA A 313 -7.38 3.28 22.00
N ARG A 314 -8.38 2.40 22.16
CA ARG A 314 -8.29 1.18 22.98
C ARG A 314 -7.30 0.14 22.44
N SER A 315 -7.11 0.11 21.13
CA SER A 315 -6.22 -0.81 20.44
C SER A 315 -4.79 -0.27 20.40
N ASP A 316 -4.65 0.98 19.95
CA ASP A 316 -3.38 1.51 19.44
C ASP A 316 -2.65 2.39 20.47
N LEU A 317 -3.37 2.96 21.46
CA LEU A 317 -2.85 3.95 22.42
C LEU A 317 -2.95 3.51 23.89
N ASP A 318 -4.10 3.01 24.34
CA ASP A 318 -4.34 2.59 25.73
C ASP A 318 -3.30 1.59 26.27
N PRO A 319 -2.78 0.61 25.49
CA PRO A 319 -1.71 -0.28 25.97
C PRO A 319 -0.40 0.43 26.30
N ALA A 320 -0.08 1.55 25.62
CA ALA A 320 1.08 2.37 25.96
C ALA A 320 0.82 3.15 27.26
N VAL A 321 -0.36 3.74 27.41
CA VAL A 321 -0.75 4.45 28.66
C VAL A 321 -0.69 3.51 29.86
N ALA A 322 -1.19 2.27 29.73
CA ALA A 322 -1.14 1.26 30.78
C ALA A 322 0.28 0.75 31.09
N LYS A 323 1.26 0.96 30.20
CA LYS A 323 2.67 0.54 30.35
C LYS A 323 3.59 1.65 30.87
N SER A 324 3.35 2.90 30.47
CA SER A 324 4.26 4.03 30.73
C SER A 324 3.60 5.32 31.22
N HIS A 325 2.28 5.32 31.48
CA HIS A 325 1.49 6.49 31.90
C HIS A 325 1.69 7.75 31.03
N SER A 326 2.05 7.53 29.77
CA SER A 326 2.49 8.58 28.84
C SER A 326 2.48 8.10 27.40
N LEU A 327 2.40 9.05 26.47
CA LEU A 327 2.48 8.86 25.02
C LEU A 327 3.77 9.49 24.45
N ASN A 328 4.29 8.94 23.36
CA ASN A 328 5.36 9.55 22.56
C ASN A 328 4.82 10.55 21.51
N ASN A 329 5.69 11.19 20.72
CA ASN A 329 5.33 12.07 19.60
C ASN A 329 4.16 11.54 18.75
N ALA A 330 4.38 10.46 18.00
CA ALA A 330 3.41 9.93 17.04
C ALA A 330 2.09 9.49 17.71
N GLN A 331 2.16 8.93 18.92
CA GLN A 331 0.98 8.55 19.70
C GLN A 331 0.16 9.77 20.18
N ALA A 332 0.83 10.85 20.56
CA ALA A 332 0.18 12.09 20.96
C ALA A 332 -0.41 12.84 19.75
N TRP A 333 0.28 12.80 18.61
CA TRP A 333 -0.19 13.33 17.33
C TRP A 333 -1.42 12.57 16.83
N GLN A 334 -1.41 11.24 16.88
CA GLN A 334 -2.59 10.40 16.63
C GLN A 334 -3.75 10.74 17.57
N LEU A 335 -3.48 10.99 18.86
CA LEU A 335 -4.53 11.37 19.82
C LEU A 335 -5.13 12.76 19.51
N VAL A 336 -4.35 13.68 18.92
CA VAL A 336 -4.81 15.00 18.46
C VAL A 336 -5.71 14.87 17.22
N ASP A 337 -5.31 14.15 16.17
CA ASP A 337 -6.18 13.83 15.01
C ASP A 337 -7.48 13.19 15.49
N MET A 338 -7.38 12.14 16.32
CA MET A 338 -8.55 11.43 16.83
C MET A 338 -9.50 12.34 17.60
N ARG A 339 -9.00 13.37 18.30
CA ARG A 339 -9.84 14.38 18.96
C ARG A 339 -10.44 15.38 17.96
N LYS A 340 -9.68 15.83 16.96
CA LYS A 340 -10.17 16.66 15.86
C LYS A 340 -11.33 15.97 15.14
N SER A 341 -11.11 14.71 14.73
CA SER A 341 -12.11 13.80 14.18
C SER A 341 -13.35 13.61 15.08
N PHE A 342 -13.18 13.47 16.40
CA PHE A 342 -14.28 13.30 17.34
C PHE A 342 -15.10 14.59 17.56
N ALA A 343 -14.45 15.75 17.49
CA ALA A 343 -15.03 17.05 17.81
C ALA A 343 -15.64 17.79 16.60
N LEU A 344 -15.09 17.63 15.39
CA LEU A 344 -15.47 18.39 14.19
C LEU A 344 -16.03 17.49 13.07
N ASP A 345 -15.30 16.44 12.68
CA ASP A 345 -15.66 15.60 11.53
C ASP A 345 -16.91 14.74 11.79
N LEU A 346 -17.01 14.13 12.98
CA LEU A 346 -18.14 13.26 13.31
C LEU A 346 -19.49 13.99 13.39
N PRO A 347 -19.60 15.22 13.93
CA PRO A 347 -20.81 16.05 13.77
C PRO A 347 -21.22 16.30 12.30
N LEU A 348 -20.25 16.45 11.39
CA LEU A 348 -20.46 16.77 9.97
C LEU A 348 -20.57 15.54 9.07
N ILE A 349 -20.55 14.33 9.63
CA ILE A 349 -20.27 13.11 8.85
C ILE A 349 -21.38 12.77 7.84
N THR A 350 -22.64 13.08 8.17
CA THR A 350 -23.80 12.88 7.30
C THR A 350 -23.74 13.81 6.09
N GLN A 351 -23.40 15.08 6.32
CA GLN A 351 -23.24 16.12 5.33
C GLN A 351 -22.07 15.78 4.40
N ARG A 352 -20.91 15.39 4.97
CA ARG A 352 -19.73 14.91 4.24
C ARG A 352 -20.04 13.69 3.37
N ALA A 353 -20.71 12.67 3.91
CA ALA A 353 -21.10 11.47 3.17
C ALA A 353 -22.14 11.75 2.07
N GLY A 354 -23.05 12.71 2.28
CA GLY A 354 -24.02 13.17 1.28
C GLY A 354 -23.36 13.89 0.11
N VAL A 355 -22.49 14.87 0.36
CA VAL A 355 -21.74 15.60 -0.67
C VAL A 355 -20.86 14.66 -1.50
N LEU A 356 -20.07 13.81 -0.85
CA LEU A 356 -19.21 12.85 -1.54
C LEU A 356 -20.02 11.82 -2.33
N GLY A 357 -21.16 11.38 -1.79
CA GLY A 357 -22.05 10.45 -2.49
C GLY A 357 -22.66 11.06 -3.74
N ALA A 358 -23.17 12.29 -3.66
CA ALA A 358 -23.71 13.00 -4.82
C ALA A 358 -22.65 13.20 -5.92
N TYR A 359 -21.43 13.60 -5.55
CA TYR A 359 -20.32 13.77 -6.50
C TYR A 359 -19.89 12.43 -7.13
N VAL A 360 -19.67 11.38 -6.32
CA VAL A 360 -19.32 10.04 -6.82
C VAL A 360 -20.43 9.51 -7.74
N THR A 361 -21.72 9.62 -7.37
CA THR A 361 -22.82 9.17 -8.23
C THR A 361 -22.94 9.96 -9.52
N ALA A 362 -22.71 11.28 -9.51
CA ALA A 362 -22.79 12.12 -10.71
C ALA A 362 -21.65 11.85 -11.71
N HIS A 363 -20.44 11.51 -11.23
CA HIS A 363 -19.25 11.39 -12.07
C HIS A 363 -18.77 9.95 -12.32
N ASN A 364 -19.16 8.95 -11.53
CA ASN A 364 -18.76 7.54 -11.68
C ASN A 364 -19.48 6.83 -12.84
N ILE A 365 -19.31 7.37 -14.04
CA ILE A 365 -19.66 6.71 -15.30
C ILE A 365 -18.84 5.43 -15.40
N VAL A 366 -19.52 4.28 -15.52
CA VAL A 366 -18.87 2.99 -15.69
C VAL A 366 -18.20 2.94 -17.06
N LYS A 367 -16.91 3.26 -17.09
CA LYS A 367 -16.03 2.98 -18.25
C LYS A 367 -16.05 1.48 -18.56
N PRO A 368 -16.00 1.06 -19.85
CA PRO A 368 -15.98 -0.35 -20.22
C PRO A 368 -14.84 -1.14 -19.58
N ASP A 369 -15.11 -2.40 -19.23
CA ASP A 369 -14.06 -3.35 -18.82
C ASP A 369 -13.18 -3.69 -20.03
N ILE A 370 -11.91 -3.29 -19.98
CA ILE A 370 -10.94 -3.56 -21.06
C ILE A 370 -10.34 -4.97 -20.96
N TRP A 371 -10.45 -5.64 -19.81
CA TRP A 371 -9.73 -6.87 -19.52
C TRP A 371 -10.42 -8.09 -20.14
N ALA A 372 -11.76 -8.10 -20.18
CA ALA A 372 -12.54 -9.17 -20.82
C ALA A 372 -12.20 -9.37 -22.31
N ALA A 373 -11.74 -8.33 -23.02
CA ALA A 373 -11.32 -8.41 -24.42
C ALA A 373 -9.85 -8.84 -24.62
N ARG A 374 -9.02 -8.65 -23.58
CA ARG A 374 -7.57 -8.97 -23.56
C ARG A 374 -7.27 -10.33 -22.94
N GLU A 375 -8.21 -10.89 -22.17
CA GLU A 375 -8.08 -12.19 -21.53
C GLU A 375 -7.88 -13.34 -22.55
N VAL A 376 -7.16 -14.36 -22.12
CA VAL A 376 -6.86 -15.54 -22.93
C VAL A 376 -6.97 -16.78 -22.05
N THR A 377 -8.00 -17.60 -22.32
CA THR A 377 -8.18 -18.90 -21.65
C THR A 377 -7.52 -19.98 -22.50
N LEU A 378 -6.62 -20.75 -21.90
CA LEU A 378 -5.99 -21.89 -22.58
C LEU A 378 -6.84 -23.15 -22.39
N THR A 379 -6.82 -24.05 -23.38
CA THR A 379 -7.60 -25.28 -23.38
C THR A 379 -6.70 -26.52 -23.43
N PRO A 380 -7.20 -27.72 -23.09
CA PRO A 380 -6.45 -28.96 -23.30
C PRO A 380 -6.06 -29.25 -24.77
N ARG A 381 -6.61 -28.51 -25.75
CA ARG A 381 -6.25 -28.62 -27.18
C ARG A 381 -4.98 -27.85 -27.55
N ASP A 382 -4.53 -26.92 -26.71
CA ASP A 382 -3.38 -26.05 -26.96
C ASP A 382 -2.01 -26.74 -26.69
N ALA A 383 -1.99 -28.08 -26.57
CA ALA A 383 -0.79 -28.91 -26.35
C ALA A 383 0.10 -28.46 -25.16
N LEU A 384 -0.55 -28.08 -24.06
CA LEU A 384 0.08 -27.36 -22.95
C LEU A 384 1.03 -28.24 -22.12
N THR A 385 2.19 -27.67 -21.79
CA THR A 385 3.09 -28.20 -20.75
C THR A 385 2.61 -27.74 -19.36
N PRO A 386 2.51 -28.62 -18.35
CA PRO A 386 2.20 -28.20 -16.98
C PRO A 386 3.25 -27.24 -16.41
N VAL A 387 2.81 -26.19 -15.73
CA VAL A 387 3.67 -25.12 -15.21
C VAL A 387 3.53 -25.03 -13.70
N LEU A 388 4.63 -25.29 -12.97
CA LEU A 388 4.67 -25.06 -11.54
C LEU A 388 4.73 -23.55 -11.27
N VAL A 389 3.81 -23.04 -10.43
CA VAL A 389 3.66 -21.62 -10.10
C VAL A 389 3.70 -21.42 -8.59
N GLY A 390 4.70 -20.69 -8.11
CA GLY A 390 4.83 -20.35 -6.70
C GLY A 390 3.91 -19.20 -6.29
N ILE A 391 3.25 -19.35 -5.15
CA ILE A 391 2.59 -18.27 -4.42
C ILE A 391 3.41 -18.04 -3.15
N TRP A 392 4.28 -17.03 -3.18
CA TRP A 392 5.11 -16.62 -2.05
C TRP A 392 4.36 -15.50 -1.33
N ASP A 393 3.72 -15.85 -0.22
CA ASP A 393 2.63 -15.07 0.39
C ASP A 393 2.33 -15.56 1.84
N GLN A 394 1.36 -14.94 2.53
CA GLN A 394 0.86 -15.31 3.85
C GLN A 394 0.26 -16.71 3.96
N GLY A 395 -0.25 -17.26 2.85
CA GLY A 395 -0.71 -18.65 2.77
C GLY A 395 -1.86 -18.89 1.81
N VAL A 396 -2.06 -20.17 1.47
CA VAL A 396 -3.02 -20.62 0.46
C VAL A 396 -3.87 -21.77 1.01
N ASP A 397 -5.20 -21.63 0.94
CA ASP A 397 -6.12 -22.76 1.10
C ASP A 397 -6.09 -23.62 -0.17
N VAL A 398 -5.10 -24.52 -0.25
CA VAL A 398 -4.93 -25.44 -1.37
C VAL A 398 -6.15 -26.34 -1.62
N SER A 399 -7.03 -26.52 -0.63
CA SER A 399 -8.16 -27.47 -0.73
C SER A 399 -9.22 -27.07 -1.78
N ILE A 400 -9.27 -25.78 -2.16
CA ILE A 400 -10.27 -25.26 -3.12
C ILE A 400 -9.80 -25.32 -4.58
N PHE A 401 -8.52 -25.66 -4.83
CA PHE A 401 -7.91 -25.58 -6.17
C PHE A 401 -7.80 -26.93 -6.90
N GLY A 402 -7.92 -28.06 -6.19
CA GLY A 402 -7.97 -29.40 -6.78
C GLY A 402 -6.76 -29.73 -7.66
N ASP A 403 -6.99 -30.23 -8.88
CA ASP A 403 -5.96 -30.64 -9.83
C ASP A 403 -4.99 -29.52 -10.26
N ASN A 404 -5.31 -28.25 -9.93
CA ASN A 404 -4.43 -27.09 -10.15
C ASN A 404 -3.37 -26.92 -9.04
N VAL A 405 -3.20 -27.85 -8.10
CA VAL A 405 -2.16 -27.83 -7.06
C VAL A 405 -1.05 -28.82 -7.39
N PHE A 406 0.21 -28.44 -7.18
CA PHE A 406 1.35 -29.35 -7.30
C PHE A 406 1.42 -30.29 -6.09
N SER A 407 1.70 -31.58 -6.33
CA SER A 407 2.01 -32.54 -5.28
C SER A 407 3.43 -33.06 -5.47
N ASP A 408 4.36 -32.61 -4.64
CA ASP A 408 5.72 -33.17 -4.58
C ASP A 408 5.65 -34.60 -4.05
N THR A 409 6.38 -35.51 -4.71
CA THR A 409 6.56 -36.89 -4.25
C THR A 409 7.51 -36.98 -3.05
N HIS A 410 8.30 -35.92 -2.81
CA HIS A 410 9.19 -35.76 -1.67
C HIS A 410 8.62 -34.69 -0.73
N ALA A 411 7.75 -35.13 0.20
CA ALA A 411 7.12 -34.24 1.16
C ALA A 411 8.16 -33.45 1.99
N THR A 412 7.91 -32.15 2.17
CA THR A 412 8.69 -31.27 3.04
C THR A 412 8.18 -31.37 4.48
N ALA A 413 8.80 -30.65 5.43
CA ALA A 413 8.24 -30.47 6.77
C ALA A 413 6.83 -29.81 6.77
N SER A 414 6.47 -29.15 5.67
CA SER A 414 5.15 -28.56 5.42
C SER A 414 4.20 -29.47 4.64
N GLY A 415 4.63 -30.68 4.26
CA GLY A 415 3.86 -31.63 3.45
C GLY A 415 4.17 -31.55 1.95
N THR A 416 3.20 -31.93 1.11
CA THR A 416 3.40 -32.18 -0.34
C THR A 416 3.17 -30.99 -1.27
N HIS A 417 2.69 -29.84 -0.79
CA HIS A 417 2.29 -28.71 -1.66
C HIS A 417 3.25 -27.50 -1.65
N GLY A 418 4.47 -27.68 -1.13
CA GLY A 418 5.51 -26.65 -1.10
C GLY A 418 6.17 -26.48 0.27
N LEU A 419 6.54 -25.24 0.61
CA LEU A 419 7.17 -24.86 1.86
C LEU A 419 6.32 -23.83 2.63
N ALA A 420 6.42 -23.86 3.94
CA ALA A 420 5.83 -22.90 4.84
C ALA A 420 6.71 -22.72 6.08
N PHE A 421 6.84 -21.49 6.57
CA PHE A 421 7.64 -21.17 7.75
C PHE A 421 6.80 -20.49 8.85
N LEU A 422 7.36 -20.44 10.05
CA LEU A 422 6.88 -19.73 11.22
C LEU A 422 7.59 -18.37 11.32
N ASP A 423 7.07 -17.49 12.16
CA ASP A 423 7.56 -16.11 12.28
C ASP A 423 9.03 -16.04 12.77
N ASP A 424 9.55 -17.09 13.41
CA ASP A 424 10.93 -17.23 13.89
C ASP A 424 11.93 -17.77 12.84
N GLY A 425 11.46 -18.09 11.63
CA GLY A 425 12.20 -18.75 10.56
C GLY A 425 12.14 -20.30 10.58
N GLY A 426 11.48 -20.91 11.56
CA GLY A 426 11.33 -22.37 11.66
C GLY A 426 10.31 -22.96 10.67
N PRO A 427 10.37 -24.25 10.33
CA PRO A 427 9.41 -24.87 9.41
C PRO A 427 8.01 -24.99 10.02
N SER A 428 6.98 -24.67 9.23
CA SER A 428 5.57 -24.78 9.59
C SER A 428 4.90 -25.98 8.91
N GLN A 429 4.01 -26.65 9.64
CA GLN A 429 3.15 -27.73 9.14
C GLN A 429 1.84 -27.22 8.50
N SER A 430 1.70 -25.91 8.27
CA SER A 430 0.51 -25.29 7.68
C SER A 430 0.87 -24.33 6.54
N TRP A 431 0.29 -24.60 5.36
CA TRP A 431 0.30 -23.71 4.19
C TRP A 431 -0.53 -22.42 4.38
N LEU A 432 -1.24 -22.29 5.50
CA LEU A 432 -2.21 -21.22 5.77
C LEU A 432 -1.90 -20.55 7.12
N TYR A 433 -1.98 -19.21 7.18
CA TYR A 433 -1.89 -18.43 8.42
C TYR A 433 -3.03 -18.84 9.41
N PRO A 434 -2.86 -18.66 10.74
CA PRO A 434 -3.08 -19.75 11.69
C PRO A 434 -4.55 -20.19 11.86
N GLN A 435 -4.78 -21.49 11.69
CA GLN A 435 -6.08 -22.17 11.91
C GLN A 435 -6.65 -21.99 13.33
N ALA A 436 -5.83 -21.61 14.32
CA ALA A 436 -6.29 -21.25 15.66
C ALA A 436 -7.15 -19.98 15.65
N LEU A 437 -6.82 -19.00 14.81
CA LEU A 437 -7.61 -17.78 14.65
C LEU A 437 -9.01 -18.10 14.11
N MET A 438 -9.12 -18.93 13.07
CA MET A 438 -10.43 -19.26 12.48
C MET A 438 -11.40 -19.92 13.46
N ARG A 439 -10.90 -20.79 14.36
CA ARG A 439 -11.72 -21.37 15.45
C ARG A 439 -12.19 -20.31 16.45
N ARG A 440 -11.40 -19.26 16.69
CA ARG A 440 -11.73 -18.12 17.56
C ARG A 440 -12.64 -17.09 16.86
N MET A 441 -12.48 -16.88 15.56
CA MET A 441 -13.37 -16.04 14.76
C MET A 441 -14.79 -16.61 14.66
N GLN A 442 -14.93 -17.95 14.63
CA GLN A 442 -16.23 -18.62 14.66
C GLN A 442 -17.04 -18.37 15.95
N SER A 443 -16.43 -17.80 17.01
CA SER A 443 -17.13 -17.37 18.23
C SER A 443 -17.47 -15.87 18.31
N TYR A 444 -17.07 -15.05 17.34
CA TYR A 444 -17.35 -13.60 17.33
C TYR A 444 -18.56 -13.23 16.47
N THR A 445 -19.29 -12.18 16.86
CA THR A 445 -20.33 -11.57 16.02
C THR A 445 -19.71 -10.62 14.98
N PRO A 446 -20.42 -10.23 13.90
CA PRO A 446 -19.92 -9.27 12.92
C PRO A 446 -19.49 -7.93 13.54
N GLU A 447 -20.23 -7.47 14.55
CA GLU A 447 -19.96 -6.23 15.29
C GLU A 447 -18.65 -6.36 16.09
N GLN A 448 -18.47 -7.50 16.79
CA GLN A 448 -17.24 -7.80 17.53
C GLN A 448 -16.01 -8.01 16.63
N LEU A 449 -16.20 -8.35 15.35
CA LEU A 449 -15.11 -8.36 14.36
C LEU A 449 -14.77 -6.94 13.90
N HIS A 450 -15.78 -6.10 13.66
CA HIS A 450 -15.60 -4.69 13.28
C HIS A 450 -14.93 -3.85 14.39
N GLU A 451 -15.25 -4.11 15.65
CA GLU A 451 -14.62 -3.47 16.82
C GLU A 451 -13.16 -3.89 17.08
N ARG A 452 -12.61 -4.86 16.31
CA ARG A 452 -11.30 -5.47 16.57
C ARG A 452 -10.39 -5.42 15.35
N ARG A 453 -9.70 -4.29 15.18
CA ARG A 453 -8.70 -4.04 14.10
C ARG A 453 -7.70 -5.19 13.91
N GLU A 454 -7.19 -5.76 15.01
CA GLU A 454 -6.28 -6.91 14.98
C GLU A 454 -6.88 -8.15 14.29
N LEU A 455 -8.19 -8.37 14.40
CA LEU A 455 -8.86 -9.45 13.65
C LEU A 455 -9.01 -9.11 12.17
N GLN A 456 -9.15 -7.83 11.81
CA GLN A 456 -9.21 -7.40 10.41
C GLN A 456 -7.85 -7.57 9.71
N LYS A 457 -6.74 -7.17 10.35
CA LYS A 457 -5.38 -7.39 9.83
C LYS A 457 -5.09 -8.86 9.55
N ILE A 458 -5.26 -9.72 10.55
CA ILE A 458 -4.92 -11.14 10.41
C ILE A 458 -5.93 -11.86 9.49
N LEU A 459 -7.18 -11.39 9.39
CA LEU A 459 -8.12 -11.84 8.35
C LEU A 459 -7.64 -11.43 6.95
N GLY A 460 -7.02 -10.27 6.80
CA GLY A 460 -6.32 -9.85 5.58
C GLY A 460 -5.31 -10.92 5.14
N GLY A 461 -4.27 -11.15 5.94
CA GLY A 461 -3.24 -12.17 5.65
C GLY A 461 -3.81 -13.59 5.48
N TYR A 462 -4.84 -13.97 6.25
CA TYR A 462 -5.52 -15.25 6.08
C TYR A 462 -6.21 -15.42 4.71
N VAL A 463 -6.76 -14.34 4.15
CA VAL A 463 -7.43 -14.34 2.84
C VAL A 463 -6.44 -14.17 1.68
N HIS A 464 -5.40 -13.37 1.89
CA HIS A 464 -4.56 -12.76 0.86
C HIS A 464 -4.01 -13.75 -0.18
N GLY A 465 -3.11 -14.65 0.21
CA GLY A 465 -2.47 -15.59 -0.72
C GLY A 465 -3.45 -16.56 -1.41
N THR A 466 -4.62 -16.82 -0.82
CA THR A 466 -5.68 -17.60 -1.47
C THR A 466 -6.39 -16.82 -2.58
N HIS A 467 -6.57 -15.51 -2.40
CA HIS A 467 -7.09 -14.60 -3.41
C HIS A 467 -6.11 -14.43 -4.57
N VAL A 468 -4.83 -14.20 -4.24
CA VAL A 468 -3.69 -14.14 -5.17
C VAL A 468 -3.56 -15.43 -5.99
N ALA A 469 -3.61 -16.61 -5.34
CA ALA A 469 -3.59 -17.91 -6.01
C ALA A 469 -4.76 -18.09 -7.00
N GLY A 470 -5.96 -17.61 -6.65
CA GLY A 470 -7.13 -17.69 -7.52
C GLY A 470 -7.07 -16.79 -8.74
N ILE A 471 -6.38 -15.64 -8.67
CA ILE A 471 -6.09 -14.80 -9.84
C ILE A 471 -5.03 -15.50 -10.70
N SER A 472 -3.93 -15.97 -10.09
CA SER A 472 -2.86 -16.72 -10.77
C SER A 472 -3.37 -17.93 -11.56
N ALA A 473 -4.37 -18.65 -11.06
CA ALA A 473 -4.96 -19.81 -11.71
C ALA A 473 -6.04 -19.53 -12.78
N ARG A 474 -6.49 -18.27 -12.95
CA ARG A 474 -7.67 -17.94 -13.78
C ARG A 474 -7.48 -18.33 -15.26
N GLY A 475 -8.30 -19.26 -15.75
CA GLY A 475 -8.29 -19.67 -17.16
C GLY A 475 -7.02 -20.38 -17.64
N ASN A 476 -6.25 -21.00 -16.73
CA ASN A 476 -5.03 -21.75 -17.06
C ASN A 476 -5.07 -23.19 -16.51
N PRO A 477 -5.52 -24.20 -17.29
CA PRO A 477 -5.58 -25.59 -16.84
C PRO A 477 -4.20 -26.27 -16.70
N ALA A 478 -3.12 -25.63 -17.18
CA ALA A 478 -1.76 -26.12 -17.05
C ALA A 478 -1.09 -25.72 -15.71
N ILE A 479 -1.70 -24.82 -14.93
CA ILE A 479 -1.10 -24.34 -13.68
C ILE A 479 -1.04 -25.43 -12.61
N ARG A 480 0.07 -25.50 -11.87
CA ARG A 480 0.22 -26.33 -10.68
C ARG A 480 0.80 -25.47 -9.56
N LEU A 481 -0.08 -24.98 -8.69
CA LEU A 481 0.22 -24.08 -7.59
C LEU A 481 1.15 -24.75 -6.57
N VAL A 482 2.17 -24.02 -6.16
CA VAL A 482 3.16 -24.35 -5.11
C VAL A 482 3.06 -23.26 -4.04
N VAL A 483 2.97 -23.65 -2.77
CA VAL A 483 2.95 -22.68 -1.65
C VAL A 483 4.38 -22.39 -1.21
N ALA A 484 4.67 -21.11 -0.98
CA ALA A 484 5.91 -20.63 -0.37
C ALA A 484 5.55 -19.65 0.77
N ARG A 485 5.02 -20.20 1.87
CA ARG A 485 4.43 -19.39 2.94
C ARG A 485 5.50 -18.85 3.90
N PHE A 486 5.45 -17.54 4.15
CA PHE A 486 6.03 -16.90 5.33
C PHE A 486 4.98 -15.98 5.98
N ASN A 487 5.40 -14.92 6.66
CA ASN A 487 4.54 -13.86 7.19
C ASN A 487 5.24 -12.51 6.93
N ASP A 488 4.62 -11.68 6.10
CA ASP A 488 5.08 -10.33 5.69
C ASP A 488 4.64 -9.21 6.64
N GLN A 489 3.85 -9.49 7.70
CA GLN A 489 3.40 -8.45 8.64
C GLN A 489 4.47 -8.15 9.70
N LEU A 490 5.73 -7.93 9.29
CA LEU A 490 6.89 -7.81 10.19
C LEU A 490 6.67 -6.79 11.34
N PRO A 491 6.11 -5.58 11.12
CA PRO A 491 5.89 -4.61 12.19
C PRO A 491 4.92 -5.05 13.30
N ASP A 492 4.07 -6.05 13.05
CA ASP A 492 3.09 -6.59 14.00
C ASP A 492 3.60 -7.82 14.77
N PHE A 493 4.85 -8.27 14.54
CA PHE A 493 5.45 -9.39 15.27
C PHE A 493 5.71 -9.02 16.74
N THR A 494 5.34 -9.89 17.68
CA THR A 494 5.37 -9.59 19.13
C THR A 494 6.73 -9.79 19.80
N PHE A 495 7.81 -10.00 19.05
CA PHE A 495 9.17 -10.18 19.54
C PHE A 495 10.13 -9.23 18.81
N GLN A 496 11.23 -8.85 19.45
CA GLN A 496 12.19 -7.92 18.87
C GLN A 496 12.99 -8.60 17.73
N PRO A 497 13.17 -7.95 16.56
CA PRO A 497 14.03 -8.47 15.51
C PRO A 497 15.51 -8.41 15.93
N THR A 498 16.27 -9.42 15.53
CA THR A 498 17.71 -9.53 15.78
C THR A 498 18.45 -10.02 14.52
N PRO A 499 19.76 -9.78 14.37
CA PRO A 499 20.53 -10.29 13.23
C PRO A 499 20.42 -11.81 13.09
N GLU A 500 20.39 -12.55 14.19
CA GLU A 500 20.23 -14.01 14.18
C GLU A 500 18.85 -14.44 13.71
N TRP A 501 17.80 -13.64 13.97
CA TRP A 501 16.47 -13.85 13.38
C TRP A 501 16.48 -13.55 11.87
N ALA A 502 17.08 -12.42 11.46
CA ALA A 502 17.12 -12.03 10.05
C ALA A 502 17.88 -13.06 9.21
N HIS A 503 19.02 -13.57 9.70
CA HIS A 503 19.73 -14.68 9.08
C HIS A 503 18.94 -16.01 9.06
N ARG A 504 18.09 -16.29 10.06
CA ARG A 504 17.20 -17.48 10.02
C ARG A 504 16.10 -17.33 8.96
N LEU A 505 15.47 -16.17 8.86
CA LEU A 505 14.47 -15.91 7.82
C LEU A 505 15.11 -15.91 6.43
N GLY A 506 16.31 -15.34 6.27
CA GLY A 506 17.07 -15.44 5.03
C GLY A 506 17.45 -16.88 4.65
N ALA A 507 17.79 -17.72 5.63
CA ALA A 507 17.99 -19.15 5.39
C ALA A 507 16.69 -19.89 5.01
N ALA A 508 15.51 -19.40 5.42
CA ALA A 508 14.21 -19.89 4.95
C ALA A 508 13.92 -19.43 3.50
N PHE A 509 14.22 -18.18 3.15
CA PHE A 509 14.11 -17.67 1.77
C PHE A 509 15.05 -18.39 0.81
N GLN A 510 16.29 -18.69 1.22
CA GLN A 510 17.20 -19.52 0.42
C GLN A 510 16.64 -20.94 0.22
N GLN A 511 16.02 -21.55 1.25
CA GLN A 511 15.33 -22.84 1.09
C GLN A 511 14.13 -22.76 0.12
N MET A 512 13.40 -21.63 0.06
CA MET A 512 12.38 -21.39 -0.97
C MET A 512 13.01 -21.30 -2.36
N SER A 513 14.09 -20.53 -2.53
CA SER A 513 14.84 -20.42 -3.79
C SER A 513 15.33 -21.77 -4.30
N ASP A 514 15.97 -22.57 -3.42
CA ASP A 514 16.42 -23.91 -3.75
C ASP A 514 15.27 -24.86 -4.07
N TYR A 515 14.12 -24.72 -3.42
CA TYR A 515 12.92 -25.46 -3.81
C TYR A 515 12.42 -25.03 -5.20
N PHE A 516 12.33 -23.74 -5.50
CA PHE A 516 11.93 -23.23 -6.81
C PHE A 516 12.86 -23.73 -7.92
N ARG A 517 14.17 -23.61 -7.71
CA ARG A 517 15.23 -24.09 -8.61
C ARG A 517 15.18 -25.60 -8.81
N THR A 518 15.08 -26.39 -7.74
CA THR A 518 15.13 -27.87 -7.83
C THR A 518 13.83 -28.50 -8.34
N ARG A 519 12.67 -27.86 -8.15
CA ARG A 519 11.37 -28.31 -8.69
C ARG A 519 11.05 -27.71 -10.05
N ASN A 520 11.89 -26.81 -10.58
CA ASN A 520 11.65 -26.08 -11.82
C ASN A 520 10.34 -25.26 -11.78
N VAL A 521 10.11 -24.53 -10.67
CA VAL A 521 9.04 -23.54 -10.55
C VAL A 521 9.33 -22.40 -11.53
N ARG A 522 8.44 -22.18 -12.50
CA ARG A 522 8.74 -21.30 -13.65
C ARG A 522 8.33 -19.86 -13.45
N VAL A 523 7.33 -19.62 -12.61
CA VAL A 523 6.98 -18.27 -12.16
C VAL A 523 6.57 -18.28 -10.69
N VAL A 524 6.99 -17.27 -9.93
CA VAL A 524 6.64 -17.05 -8.52
C VAL A 524 6.02 -15.68 -8.38
N ASN A 525 4.88 -15.61 -7.70
CA ASN A 525 4.21 -14.37 -7.35
C ASN A 525 4.60 -13.95 -5.93
N MET A 526 4.97 -12.68 -5.76
CA MET A 526 5.26 -12.03 -4.47
C MET A 526 4.35 -10.81 -4.32
N SER A 527 3.27 -10.93 -3.55
CA SER A 527 2.28 -9.85 -3.37
C SER A 527 2.46 -9.08 -2.05
N TRP A 528 3.70 -9.06 -1.57
CA TRP A 528 4.24 -8.39 -0.38
C TRP A 528 5.42 -7.50 -0.79
N ALA A 529 5.76 -6.54 0.07
CA ALA A 529 7.01 -5.79 0.05
C ALA A 529 7.29 -5.26 1.45
N ASP A 530 8.57 -5.07 1.79
CA ASP A 530 9.04 -4.60 3.09
C ASP A 530 10.05 -3.45 2.86
N ASP A 531 10.07 -2.43 3.74
CA ASP A 531 10.92 -1.23 3.62
C ASP A 531 11.69 -0.89 4.93
N PRO A 532 12.78 -0.09 4.88
CA PRO A 532 13.62 0.21 6.06
C PRO A 532 12.87 0.82 7.27
N GLN A 533 11.78 1.55 7.03
CA GLN A 533 10.95 2.17 8.06
C GLN A 533 10.12 1.13 8.82
N GLU A 534 9.73 0.03 8.17
CA GLU A 534 9.00 -1.06 8.80
C GLU A 534 9.85 -1.75 9.88
N PHE A 535 11.16 -1.90 9.64
CA PHE A 535 12.12 -2.39 10.63
C PHE A 535 12.30 -1.42 11.81
N GLU A 536 12.30 -0.10 11.57
CA GLU A 536 12.35 0.89 12.66
C GLU A 536 11.04 0.90 13.48
N LEU A 537 9.89 0.80 12.80
CA LEU A 537 8.57 0.69 13.41
C LEU A 537 8.46 -0.58 14.27
N TRP A 538 8.93 -1.71 13.77
CA TRP A 538 8.95 -2.98 14.50
C TRP A 538 9.81 -2.88 15.77
N LEU A 539 11.05 -2.41 15.67
CA LEU A 539 11.93 -2.15 16.83
C LEU A 539 11.26 -1.22 17.85
N SER A 540 10.54 -0.18 17.39
CA SER A 540 9.87 0.77 18.27
C SER A 540 8.76 0.14 19.14
N ARG A 541 8.07 -0.89 18.62
CA ARG A 541 6.95 -1.56 19.27
C ARG A 541 7.41 -2.64 20.27
N THR A 542 8.51 -3.32 19.94
CA THR A 542 8.94 -4.57 20.60
C THR A 542 10.01 -4.39 21.68
N GLY A 543 10.36 -3.15 22.02
CA GLY A 543 11.36 -2.85 23.06
C GLY A 543 12.80 -2.82 22.54
N GLY A 544 12.99 -2.54 21.25
CA GLY A 544 14.30 -2.22 20.68
C GLY A 544 14.90 -0.92 21.26
N PRO A 545 16.02 -0.44 20.70
CA PRO A 545 16.73 0.73 21.22
C PRO A 545 15.81 1.92 21.42
N THR A 546 15.94 2.59 22.57
CA THR A 546 15.19 3.83 22.81
C THR A 546 15.67 4.89 21.83
N ASP A 547 16.90 5.41 21.97
CA ASP A 547 17.53 6.43 21.10
C ASP A 547 17.22 6.26 19.58
N PRO A 548 16.79 7.32 18.86
CA PRO A 548 16.36 7.15 17.47
C PRO A 548 17.50 6.87 16.51
N ALA A 549 18.69 7.44 16.74
CA ALA A 549 19.83 7.22 15.87
C ALA A 549 20.35 5.78 16.00
N GLU A 550 20.34 5.20 17.20
CA GLU A 550 20.61 3.77 17.41
C GLU A 550 19.50 2.88 16.84
N ARG A 551 18.22 3.21 17.08
CA ARG A 551 17.10 2.44 16.54
C ARG A 551 17.11 2.41 15.02
N LYS A 552 17.40 3.53 14.36
CA LYS A 552 17.56 3.64 12.91
C LYS A 552 18.77 2.86 12.40
N ARG A 553 19.94 2.96 13.06
CA ARG A 553 21.12 2.12 12.74
C ARG A 553 20.78 0.62 12.79
N ARG A 554 20.08 0.18 13.84
CA ARG A 554 19.64 -1.21 14.01
C ARG A 554 18.59 -1.62 12.98
N ALA A 555 17.67 -0.73 12.61
CA ALA A 555 16.72 -0.99 11.53
C ALA A 555 17.46 -1.22 10.20
N THR A 556 18.41 -0.36 9.83
CA THR A 556 19.23 -0.51 8.62
C THR A 556 20.08 -1.80 8.64
N GLU A 557 20.67 -2.17 9.78
CA GLU A 557 21.43 -3.43 9.94
C GLU A 557 20.54 -4.66 9.69
N LEU A 558 19.33 -4.69 10.26
CA LEU A 558 18.39 -5.80 10.10
C LEU A 558 17.80 -5.86 8.70
N TYR A 559 17.43 -4.70 8.15
CA TYR A 559 16.90 -4.55 6.81
C TYR A 559 17.92 -5.02 5.76
N ALA A 560 19.20 -4.64 5.87
CA ALA A 560 20.24 -5.10 4.95
C ALA A 560 20.39 -6.63 4.93
N ILE A 561 20.39 -7.29 6.10
CA ILE A 561 20.46 -8.77 6.19
C ILE A 561 19.26 -9.44 5.50
N TRP A 562 18.08 -8.84 5.63
CA TRP A 562 16.86 -9.34 5.00
C TRP A 562 16.82 -9.03 3.48
N HIS A 563 17.29 -7.85 3.07
CA HIS A 563 17.39 -7.38 1.67
C HIS A 563 18.25 -8.33 0.86
N ASP A 564 19.49 -8.55 1.32
CA ASP A 564 20.47 -9.40 0.66
C ASP A 564 19.97 -10.84 0.55
N ALA A 565 19.15 -11.30 1.49
CA ALA A 565 18.56 -12.63 1.46
C ALA A 565 17.38 -12.75 0.48
N VAL A 566 16.59 -11.70 0.26
CA VAL A 566 15.54 -11.69 -0.78
C VAL A 566 16.15 -11.55 -2.17
N GLU A 567 17.13 -10.65 -2.35
CA GLU A 567 17.87 -10.49 -3.60
C GLU A 567 18.56 -11.81 -3.99
N ALA A 568 19.35 -12.40 -3.09
CA ALA A 568 20.00 -13.70 -3.34
C ALA A 568 18.98 -14.83 -3.58
N ALA A 569 17.82 -14.83 -2.93
CA ALA A 569 16.77 -15.83 -3.18
C ALA A 569 16.16 -15.71 -4.59
N ILE A 570 16.08 -14.51 -5.16
CA ILE A 570 15.61 -14.28 -6.54
C ILE A 570 16.71 -14.63 -7.55
N GLU A 571 17.97 -14.23 -7.29
CA GLU A 571 19.12 -14.52 -8.14
C GLU A 571 19.43 -16.03 -8.22
N ASN A 572 19.37 -16.74 -7.09
CA ASN A 572 19.69 -18.18 -7.03
C ASN A 572 18.67 -19.06 -7.76
N ALA A 573 17.55 -18.51 -8.25
CA ALA A 573 16.56 -19.22 -9.07
C ALA A 573 16.41 -18.61 -10.49
N PRO A 574 17.47 -18.57 -11.33
CA PRO A 574 17.49 -17.78 -12.56
C PRO A 574 16.59 -18.30 -13.70
N ASN A 575 16.04 -19.51 -13.57
CA ASN A 575 15.05 -20.09 -14.50
C ASN A 575 13.59 -19.82 -14.08
N THR A 576 13.40 -19.23 -12.90
CA THR A 576 12.13 -18.79 -12.32
C THR A 576 11.95 -17.31 -12.60
N LEU A 577 10.80 -16.94 -13.18
CA LEU A 577 10.36 -15.55 -13.25
C LEU A 577 9.72 -15.14 -11.92
N PHE A 578 10.17 -14.05 -11.33
CA PHE A 578 9.59 -13.47 -10.13
C PHE A 578 8.72 -12.27 -10.53
N VAL A 579 7.49 -12.23 -10.02
CA VAL A 579 6.50 -11.19 -10.32
C VAL A 579 6.08 -10.56 -9.00
N CYS A 580 6.35 -9.27 -8.82
CA CYS A 580 6.04 -8.57 -7.57
C CYS A 580 4.96 -7.50 -7.72
N ALA A 581 4.24 -7.27 -6.62
CA ALA A 581 3.42 -6.08 -6.44
C ALA A 581 4.31 -4.83 -6.37
N ALA A 582 3.94 -3.73 -7.05
CA ALA A 582 4.72 -2.49 -7.01
C ALA A 582 4.69 -1.76 -5.65
N GLY A 583 3.65 -2.00 -4.83
CA GLY A 583 3.41 -1.32 -3.54
C GLY A 583 2.09 -0.55 -3.54
N ASN A 584 1.50 -0.33 -2.35
CA ASN A 584 0.20 0.33 -2.18
C ASN A 584 0.32 1.72 -1.51
N SER A 585 1.53 2.30 -1.50
CA SER A 585 1.90 3.49 -0.74
C SER A 585 1.94 4.77 -1.58
N ASP A 586 1.38 4.73 -2.80
CA ASP A 586 1.35 5.84 -3.77
C ASP A 586 2.73 6.51 -4.00
N SER A 587 3.83 5.74 -3.86
CA SER A 587 5.21 6.24 -3.75
C SER A 587 6.16 5.61 -4.78
N ASP A 588 7.38 6.15 -4.93
CA ASP A 588 8.41 5.52 -5.80
C ASP A 588 9.11 4.39 -5.06
N ALA A 589 8.92 3.15 -5.52
CA ALA A 589 9.48 1.94 -4.91
C ALA A 589 11.02 1.92 -4.91
N SER A 590 11.67 2.60 -5.87
CA SER A 590 13.13 2.75 -5.88
C SER A 590 13.63 3.85 -4.95
N PHE A 591 12.75 4.71 -4.42
CA PHE A 591 13.08 5.75 -3.43
C PHE A 591 12.81 5.31 -1.99
N LEU A 592 11.76 4.52 -1.77
CA LEU A 592 11.49 3.91 -0.45
C LEU A 592 12.47 2.79 -0.09
N GLU A 593 13.21 2.28 -1.08
CA GLU A 593 13.91 0.99 -0.98
C GLU A 593 12.92 -0.17 -0.72
N ASP A 594 11.72 -0.11 -1.33
CA ASP A 594 10.72 -1.19 -1.27
C ASP A 594 11.32 -2.47 -1.88
N VAL A 595 11.41 -3.57 -1.15
CA VAL A 595 11.87 -4.85 -1.70
C VAL A 595 10.71 -5.84 -1.70
N PRO A 596 10.47 -6.58 -2.80
CA PRO A 596 11.31 -6.71 -4.00
C PRO A 596 10.99 -5.69 -5.11
N ALA A 597 10.13 -4.70 -4.89
CA ALA A 597 9.65 -3.79 -5.95
C ALA A 597 10.73 -2.86 -6.56
N GLY A 598 11.75 -2.49 -5.79
CA GLY A 598 12.89 -1.64 -6.18
C GLY A 598 14.12 -2.39 -6.70
N LEU A 599 14.16 -3.73 -6.58
CA LEU A 599 15.27 -4.55 -7.08
C LEU A 599 15.33 -4.58 -8.61
N ARG A 600 16.53 -4.83 -9.18
CA ARG A 600 16.80 -4.75 -10.64
C ARG A 600 17.37 -6.05 -11.22
N LEU A 601 16.67 -7.15 -11.00
CA LEU A 601 17.12 -8.49 -11.40
C LEU A 601 16.53 -8.90 -12.78
N PRO A 602 17.30 -9.63 -13.62
CA PRO A 602 16.88 -9.94 -15.01
C PRO A 602 15.69 -10.90 -15.08
N ASN A 603 15.38 -11.60 -14.00
CA ASN A 603 14.25 -12.51 -13.84
C ASN A 603 13.16 -11.94 -12.93
N LEU A 604 13.10 -10.63 -12.70
CA LEU A 604 12.11 -9.96 -11.85
C LEU A 604 11.26 -8.94 -12.65
N ILE A 605 9.99 -8.77 -12.28
CA ILE A 605 9.09 -7.76 -12.86
C ILE A 605 8.10 -7.21 -11.80
N ALA A 606 8.14 -5.90 -11.57
CA ALA A 606 7.21 -5.20 -10.68
C ALA A 606 5.97 -4.70 -11.44
N VAL A 607 4.80 -4.78 -10.80
CA VAL A 607 3.48 -4.61 -11.44
C VAL A 607 2.63 -3.54 -10.76
N GLY A 608 2.29 -2.50 -11.51
CA GLY A 608 1.40 -1.41 -11.11
C GLY A 608 -0.09 -1.79 -11.16
N ALA A 609 -0.91 -1.10 -10.35
CA ALA A 609 -2.34 -1.35 -10.23
C ALA A 609 -3.18 -0.31 -10.99
N VAL A 610 -3.96 -0.82 -11.93
CA VAL A 610 -4.96 -0.06 -12.69
C VAL A 610 -6.37 -0.62 -12.48
N ASN A 611 -7.40 0.16 -12.77
CA ASN A 611 -8.80 -0.26 -12.62
C ASN A 611 -9.32 -1.04 -13.84
N GLN A 612 -10.62 -1.41 -13.83
CA GLN A 612 -11.27 -2.13 -14.93
C GLN A 612 -11.17 -1.46 -16.32
N ALA A 613 -10.90 -0.16 -16.37
CA ALA A 613 -10.78 0.63 -17.60
C ALA A 613 -9.32 0.95 -18.01
N GLY A 614 -8.33 0.57 -17.18
CA GLY A 614 -6.94 0.95 -17.38
C GLY A 614 -6.56 2.35 -16.85
N ASP A 615 -7.41 2.96 -16.01
CA ASP A 615 -6.98 4.14 -15.24
C ASP A 615 -6.04 3.71 -14.11
N GLU A 616 -5.05 4.55 -13.80
CA GLU A 616 -4.20 4.43 -12.60
C GLU A 616 -5.05 4.42 -11.33
N THR A 617 -4.70 3.58 -10.36
CA THR A 617 -5.35 3.59 -9.03
C THR A 617 -4.61 4.53 -8.08
N SER A 618 -5.32 5.29 -7.23
CA SER A 618 -4.70 6.30 -6.33
C SER A 618 -3.94 5.72 -5.13
N PHE A 619 -3.48 4.47 -5.22
CA PHE A 619 -2.62 3.81 -4.24
C PHE A 619 -1.41 3.15 -4.89
N THR A 620 -1.34 3.01 -6.22
CA THR A 620 -0.22 2.29 -6.84
C THR A 620 1.09 3.03 -6.60
N SER A 621 2.02 2.34 -5.94
CA SER A 621 3.42 2.70 -6.04
C SER A 621 3.88 2.56 -7.50
N TYR A 622 4.90 3.31 -7.84
CA TYR A 622 5.46 3.49 -9.17
C TYR A 622 6.99 3.45 -9.08
N GLY A 623 7.67 3.71 -10.20
CA GLY A 623 9.11 3.89 -10.21
C GLY A 623 9.78 3.20 -11.40
N PRO A 624 11.10 3.40 -11.58
CA PRO A 624 11.87 2.91 -12.73
C PRO A 624 12.11 1.37 -12.74
N THR A 625 11.39 0.62 -11.92
CA THR A 625 11.30 -0.85 -11.88
C THR A 625 9.89 -1.37 -12.21
N VAL A 626 8.87 -0.53 -12.07
CA VAL A 626 7.47 -0.83 -12.40
C VAL A 626 7.28 -0.65 -13.90
N VAL A 627 7.25 -1.76 -14.64
CA VAL A 627 7.33 -1.74 -16.12
C VAL A 627 6.04 -2.17 -16.82
N VAL A 628 5.04 -2.69 -16.08
CA VAL A 628 3.72 -3.06 -16.60
C VAL A 628 2.62 -2.85 -15.57
N ASP A 629 1.40 -2.64 -16.06
CA ASP A 629 0.19 -2.43 -15.26
C ASP A 629 -0.85 -3.52 -15.52
N ALA A 630 -1.53 -3.95 -14.45
CA ALA A 630 -2.61 -4.93 -14.54
C ALA A 630 -3.79 -4.57 -13.62
N ASN A 631 -4.94 -5.20 -13.85
CA ASN A 631 -6.15 -4.94 -13.06
C ASN A 631 -5.90 -5.25 -11.57
N GLY A 632 -5.92 -4.21 -10.73
CA GLY A 632 -5.72 -4.25 -9.29
C GLY A 632 -6.85 -3.58 -8.50
N TYR A 633 -8.00 -3.28 -9.12
CA TYR A 633 -9.14 -2.65 -8.44
C TYR A 633 -10.41 -3.52 -8.54
N GLU A 634 -11.02 -3.83 -7.41
CA GLU A 634 -12.22 -4.66 -7.32
C GLU A 634 -12.10 -6.04 -8.02
N VAL A 635 -10.91 -6.64 -8.00
CA VAL A 635 -10.62 -7.91 -8.66
C VAL A 635 -11.30 -9.05 -7.91
N GLU A 636 -12.18 -9.79 -8.59
CA GLU A 636 -12.88 -10.93 -7.98
C GLU A 636 -12.05 -12.22 -8.03
N SER A 637 -11.77 -12.78 -6.85
CA SER A 637 -11.10 -14.07 -6.68
C SER A 637 -11.59 -14.79 -5.42
N TYR A 638 -11.01 -15.95 -5.13
CA TYR A 638 -11.40 -16.80 -4.01
C TYR A 638 -10.89 -16.30 -2.65
N VAL A 639 -11.53 -16.77 -1.59
CA VAL A 639 -11.04 -16.74 -0.21
C VAL A 639 -11.07 -18.17 0.36
N PRO A 640 -10.39 -18.47 1.48
CA PRO A 640 -10.42 -19.80 2.09
C PRO A 640 -11.86 -20.31 2.32
N GLY A 641 -12.08 -21.60 2.06
CA GLY A 641 -13.40 -22.21 2.00
C GLY A 641 -14.18 -21.95 0.69
N GLY A 642 -13.60 -21.26 -0.29
CA GLY A 642 -14.07 -21.23 -1.69
C GLY A 642 -15.14 -20.19 -2.02
N ALA A 643 -15.48 -19.28 -1.10
CA ALA A 643 -16.27 -18.10 -1.44
C ALA A 643 -15.47 -17.14 -2.36
N ARG A 644 -16.15 -16.24 -3.08
CA ARG A 644 -15.52 -15.24 -3.95
C ARG A 644 -15.78 -13.83 -3.42
N VAL A 645 -14.76 -12.96 -3.47
CA VAL A 645 -14.84 -11.55 -3.07
C VAL A 645 -13.99 -10.67 -4.00
N LYS A 646 -14.35 -9.39 -4.07
CA LYS A 646 -13.56 -8.34 -4.71
C LYS A 646 -12.54 -7.76 -3.72
N LEU A 647 -11.27 -7.64 -4.11
CA LEU A 647 -10.22 -6.92 -3.38
C LEU A 647 -9.51 -5.92 -4.31
N SER A 648 -8.78 -4.96 -3.74
CA SER A 648 -7.97 -3.97 -4.47
C SER A 648 -6.56 -3.90 -3.88
N GLY A 649 -5.57 -3.68 -4.75
CA GLY A 649 -4.15 -3.55 -4.42
C GLY A 649 -3.24 -3.95 -5.59
N THR A 650 -1.97 -3.55 -5.58
CA THR A 650 -0.93 -4.11 -6.47
C THR A 650 -0.73 -5.61 -6.26
N SER A 651 -1.11 -6.09 -5.07
CA SER A 651 -1.24 -7.50 -4.71
C SER A 651 -2.30 -8.25 -5.54
N MET A 652 -3.31 -7.56 -6.07
CA MET A 652 -4.27 -8.14 -7.02
C MET A 652 -3.81 -7.94 -8.48
N ALA A 653 -3.03 -6.92 -8.77
CA ALA A 653 -2.46 -6.68 -10.11
C ALA A 653 -1.40 -7.74 -10.49
N SER A 654 -0.38 -7.90 -9.65
CA SER A 654 0.73 -8.87 -9.81
C SER A 654 0.32 -10.28 -10.26
N PRO A 655 -0.68 -10.96 -9.65
CA PRO A 655 -1.06 -12.30 -10.08
C PRO A 655 -1.73 -12.39 -11.46
N ASN A 656 -2.20 -11.29 -12.06
CA ASN A 656 -2.60 -11.30 -13.49
C ASN A 656 -1.38 -11.42 -14.42
N VAL A 657 -0.23 -10.83 -14.04
CA VAL A 657 1.04 -10.97 -14.76
C VAL A 657 1.63 -12.36 -14.54
N THR A 658 1.57 -12.90 -13.31
CA THR A 658 1.89 -14.30 -13.01
C THR A 658 1.07 -15.27 -13.86
N ASN A 659 -0.24 -15.05 -13.96
CA ASN A 659 -1.15 -15.83 -14.78
C ASN A 659 -0.76 -15.80 -16.27
N LEU A 660 -0.43 -14.63 -16.81
CA LEU A 660 0.06 -14.48 -18.18
C LEU A 660 1.40 -15.19 -18.40
N ALA A 661 2.39 -15.00 -17.52
CA ALA A 661 3.66 -15.71 -17.61
C ALA A 661 3.49 -17.23 -17.59
N ALA A 662 2.64 -17.75 -16.69
CA ALA A 662 2.31 -19.17 -16.63
C ALA A 662 1.62 -19.67 -17.92
N LYS A 663 0.81 -18.84 -18.57
CA LYS A 663 0.20 -19.14 -19.89
C LYS A 663 1.24 -19.14 -21.01
N LEU A 664 2.24 -18.26 -20.99
CA LEU A 664 3.35 -18.26 -21.95
C LEU A 664 4.24 -19.51 -21.80
N PHE A 665 4.67 -19.83 -20.57
CA PHE A 665 5.47 -21.04 -20.30
C PHE A 665 4.72 -22.36 -20.61
N ALA A 666 3.39 -22.37 -20.51
CA ALA A 666 2.58 -23.54 -20.88
C ALA A 666 2.55 -23.78 -22.40
N ILE A 667 2.64 -22.72 -23.21
CA ILE A 667 2.68 -22.75 -24.69
C ILE A 667 4.10 -22.97 -25.21
N ASP A 668 5.11 -22.48 -24.48
CA ASP A 668 6.52 -22.68 -24.81
C ASP A 668 7.41 -22.81 -23.56
N PRO A 669 7.68 -24.04 -23.10
CA PRO A 669 8.48 -24.25 -21.89
C PRO A 669 9.96 -23.88 -22.06
N SER A 670 10.44 -23.72 -23.29
CA SER A 670 11.79 -23.25 -23.63
C SER A 670 12.06 -21.77 -23.38
N LEU A 671 11.03 -20.95 -23.13
CA LEU A 671 11.22 -19.53 -22.81
C LEU A 671 12.04 -19.35 -21.53
N THR A 672 12.99 -18.42 -21.54
CA THR A 672 13.64 -17.89 -20.32
C THR A 672 12.74 -16.85 -19.64
N PRO A 673 12.95 -16.54 -18.34
CA PRO A 673 12.26 -15.43 -17.67
C PRO A 673 12.38 -14.09 -18.42
N VAL A 674 13.57 -13.77 -18.94
CA VAL A 674 13.83 -12.56 -19.75
C VAL A 674 12.95 -12.53 -21.01
N GLN A 675 12.83 -13.66 -21.71
CA GLN A 675 12.01 -13.75 -22.92
C GLN A 675 10.51 -13.63 -22.59
N ALA A 676 10.06 -14.17 -21.46
CA ALA A 676 8.69 -13.99 -20.98
C ALA A 676 8.40 -12.53 -20.61
N ILE A 677 9.30 -11.86 -19.89
CA ILE A 677 9.22 -10.41 -19.59
C ILE A 677 9.10 -9.59 -20.87
N GLU A 678 9.94 -9.83 -21.87
CA GLU A 678 9.89 -9.11 -23.14
C GLU A 678 8.63 -9.40 -23.97
N LEU A 679 8.09 -10.63 -23.93
CA LEU A 679 6.79 -10.92 -24.55
C LEU A 679 5.64 -10.17 -23.86
N ILE A 680 5.65 -10.07 -22.53
CA ILE A 680 4.66 -9.32 -21.74
C ILE A 680 4.75 -7.82 -22.05
N LYS A 681 5.96 -7.23 -21.99
CA LYS A 681 6.20 -5.81 -22.29
C LYS A 681 5.84 -5.44 -23.73
N ARG A 682 6.18 -6.28 -24.72
CA ARG A 682 5.85 -6.04 -26.14
C ARG A 682 4.38 -6.30 -26.48
N GLY A 683 3.69 -7.13 -25.69
CA GLY A 683 2.25 -7.34 -25.79
C GLY A 683 1.45 -6.19 -25.19
N ALA A 684 1.95 -5.57 -24.12
CA ALA A 684 1.29 -4.45 -23.44
C ALA A 684 0.95 -3.26 -24.36
N THR A 685 -0.07 -2.51 -23.93
CA THR A 685 -0.58 -1.33 -24.63
C THR A 685 -0.36 -0.11 -23.74
N THR A 686 0.51 0.79 -24.19
CA THR A 686 0.80 2.05 -23.49
C THR A 686 -0.41 2.98 -23.51
N SER A 687 -0.65 3.70 -22.42
CA SER A 687 -1.67 4.74 -22.31
C SER A 687 -1.33 6.00 -23.13
N GLU A 688 -2.33 6.84 -23.41
CA GLU A 688 -2.17 8.07 -24.20
C GLU A 688 -1.20 9.08 -23.55
N ASP A 689 -1.12 9.10 -22.22
CA ASP A 689 -0.17 9.92 -21.44
C ASP A 689 1.24 9.29 -21.34
N GLY A 690 1.45 8.11 -21.93
CA GLY A 690 2.73 7.40 -21.92
C GLY A 690 3.11 6.72 -20.59
N ARG A 691 2.34 6.94 -19.51
CA ARG A 691 2.75 6.58 -18.14
C ARG A 691 2.43 5.16 -17.70
N ARG A 692 1.47 4.49 -18.36
CA ARG A 692 1.02 3.13 -18.01
C ARG A 692 1.28 2.17 -19.17
N HIS A 693 1.67 0.94 -18.87
CA HIS A 693 1.89 -0.14 -19.82
C HIS A 693 0.93 -1.30 -19.52
N LEU A 694 -0.34 -1.11 -19.89
CA LEU A 694 -1.45 -2.00 -19.60
C LEU A 694 -1.25 -3.37 -20.28
N ILE A 695 -1.09 -4.46 -19.53
CA ILE A 695 -0.84 -5.79 -20.12
C ILE A 695 -1.95 -6.23 -21.08
N ASP A 696 -1.57 -6.97 -22.12
CA ASP A 696 -2.50 -7.63 -23.03
C ASP A 696 -2.12 -9.12 -23.15
N PRO A 697 -2.76 -9.99 -22.33
CA PRO A 697 -2.47 -11.42 -22.33
C PRO A 697 -2.63 -12.08 -23.70
N LYS A 698 -3.71 -11.73 -24.42
CA LYS A 698 -3.98 -12.23 -25.77
C LYS A 698 -2.89 -11.82 -26.76
N ARG A 699 -2.54 -10.53 -26.85
CA ARG A 699 -1.50 -10.03 -27.77
C ARG A 699 -0.12 -10.60 -27.45
N SER A 700 0.20 -10.80 -26.17
CA SER A 700 1.44 -11.46 -25.74
C SER A 700 1.52 -12.92 -26.21
N VAL A 701 0.40 -13.65 -26.13
CA VAL A 701 0.28 -15.03 -26.64
C VAL A 701 0.30 -15.07 -28.17
N GLU A 702 -0.30 -14.10 -28.86
CA GLU A 702 -0.25 -13.97 -30.33
C GLU A 702 1.17 -13.68 -30.83
N LEU A 703 1.95 -12.86 -30.13
CA LEU A 703 3.39 -12.64 -30.41
C LEU A 703 4.19 -13.95 -30.30
N LEU A 704 3.99 -14.71 -29.22
CA LEU A 704 4.66 -16.02 -29.03
C LEU A 704 4.29 -17.02 -30.13
N ARG A 705 2.98 -17.14 -30.46
CA ARG A 705 2.49 -18.04 -31.50
C ARG A 705 3.03 -17.66 -32.89
N SER A 706 3.10 -16.36 -33.19
CA SER A 706 3.68 -15.85 -34.44
C SER A 706 5.17 -16.16 -34.55
N ALA A 707 5.94 -16.00 -33.46
CA ALA A 707 7.36 -16.34 -33.43
C ALA A 707 7.62 -17.84 -33.65
N LYS A 708 6.76 -18.72 -33.11
CA LYS A 708 6.84 -20.18 -33.32
C LYS A 708 6.32 -20.65 -34.69
N ALA A 709 5.56 -19.82 -35.41
CA ALA A 709 5.01 -20.13 -36.73
C ALA A 709 5.88 -19.63 -37.90
N ALA A 710 6.83 -18.72 -37.64
CA ALA A 710 7.78 -18.27 -38.65
C ALA A 710 8.71 -19.43 -39.08
N PRO A 711 8.88 -19.71 -40.39
CA PRO A 711 9.81 -20.73 -40.85
C PRO A 711 11.25 -20.31 -40.48
N SER A 712 12.03 -21.23 -39.92
CA SER A 712 13.39 -20.93 -39.49
C SER A 712 14.30 -20.69 -40.70
N THR A 713 14.59 -19.42 -40.99
CA THR A 713 15.68 -19.00 -41.88
C THR A 713 17.01 -19.38 -41.23
N ARG A 714 17.55 -20.53 -41.62
CA ARG A 714 18.93 -20.96 -41.37
C ARG A 714 19.87 -20.39 -42.43
#